data_AF-A0A1Q9NJ39-F1
#
_entry.id   AF-A0A1Q9NJ39-F1
#
_cell.length_a   1.000
_cell.length_b   1.000
_cell.length_c   1.000
_cell.angle_alpha   90.00
_cell.angle_beta   90.00
_cell.angle_gamma   90.00
#
_symmetry.space_group_name_H-M   'P 1'
#
loop_
_entity.id
_entity.type
_entity.pdbx_description
1 polymer ?
#
loop_
_entity_poly.entity_id
_entity_poly.type
_entity_poly.pdbx_seq_one_letter_code
_entity_poly.pdbx_strand_id
1 'polypeptide(L)'
;MKEALDKWRSRLETVMAETLIYHWINQKSRYGKELISLTQSIISEKIKVPTIYAILNRGKSQGLLEDFVKPDKDKITRGKERKYYRLSNQGKKYYDGLKGYLENASYMQELLHKELSIDQRTIDERLHSNQEHMLYSSDKTSQISYSKQNLVILGYLNLHEFTSIKNINEDLNINYERALQSISVLKSSFEIEIEEKSNRGENLTMVKLTQEQFNLPNLIFEKIDKNIYNEIDGLTSEDVINLKLITGFLLLKQEINGISYLVRYFTDNKIPILSGISYEKLLEYIGIISLNQYLNIQITSEGWILAKKADQTPKLEENTTLPGYDWINYNELIGWLSTRRLTNFKEIANLINNQGIIEFKPNEAPLILSLLVTDGILEGTISDDFTLNVSKVHKYTQEVFLSRNERIMLGYIKSHKRSKINDIADLIAVDNEEIKKLISQIISRSEFRFEIARDGTILIRNLPHLPLLIQPTLLLTHLQELYGYLCNLRIVDIQSLEIIWDKSINLLKSDTLELVGYGLIDLIFDKNKIKIVSKQKTSSVIISQISINQDTLIHELEKHKENKIPILDIANYLDKDRNELIKELCQLVTSGIYPDAYVENLYFVKNGKARVKSQISICENCGAKMPSQDKICSNCNNERWFCIVCRGLIEENEKINSCPNCSQKGHKEHILNWLQIDAKCPACRVKLSINQLEEK
;
A
#
# COMPACT_ATOMS: atom_id res chain seq x y z
N MET A 1 -25.97 -19.37 -4.81
CA MET A 1 -25.35 -18.83 -3.58
C MET A 1 -24.40 -19.83 -2.93
N LYS A 2 -24.85 -21.03 -2.52
CA LYS A 2 -23.99 -22.08 -1.93
C LYS A 2 -22.73 -22.41 -2.76
N GLU A 3 -22.89 -22.64 -4.06
CA GLU A 3 -21.76 -22.90 -4.96
C GLU A 3 -20.75 -21.74 -5.02
N ALA A 4 -21.22 -20.49 -4.93
CA ALA A 4 -20.36 -19.31 -4.90
C ALA A 4 -19.59 -19.22 -3.57
N LEU A 5 -20.23 -19.54 -2.46
CA LEU A 5 -19.60 -19.64 -1.14
C LEU A 5 -18.56 -20.77 -1.09
N ASP A 6 -18.85 -21.92 -1.70
CA ASP A 6 -17.91 -23.04 -1.79
C ASP A 6 -16.69 -22.69 -2.65
N LYS A 7 -16.90 -22.00 -3.79
CA LYS A 7 -15.80 -21.49 -4.64
C LYS A 7 -14.96 -20.45 -3.90
N TRP A 8 -15.60 -19.54 -3.15
CA TRP A 8 -14.91 -18.52 -2.37
C TRP A 8 -14.09 -19.14 -1.24
N ARG A 9 -14.67 -20.07 -0.48
CA ARG A 9 -13.98 -20.85 0.56
C ARG A 9 -12.77 -21.59 0.01
N SER A 10 -12.91 -22.28 -1.12
CA SER A 10 -11.79 -23.00 -1.74
C SER A 10 -10.64 -22.08 -2.17
N ARG A 11 -10.95 -20.87 -2.66
CA ARG A 11 -9.94 -19.85 -2.97
C ARG A 11 -9.25 -19.35 -1.70
N LEU A 12 -10.00 -19.09 -0.64
CA LEU A 12 -9.46 -18.64 0.64
C LEU A 12 -8.52 -19.69 1.26
N GLU A 13 -8.93 -20.95 1.28
CA GLU A 13 -8.10 -22.08 1.74
C GLU A 13 -6.79 -22.20 0.93
N THR A 14 -6.83 -21.93 -0.38
CA THR A 14 -5.64 -21.94 -1.24
C THR A 14 -4.69 -20.78 -0.92
N VAL A 15 -5.21 -19.57 -0.71
CA VAL A 15 -4.40 -18.39 -0.34
C VAL A 15 -3.79 -18.54 1.05
N MET A 16 -4.55 -19.08 2.01
CA MET A 16 -4.04 -19.41 3.34
C MET A 16 -2.91 -20.45 3.25
N ALA A 17 -3.09 -21.49 2.45
CA ALA A 17 -2.06 -22.52 2.26
C ALA A 17 -0.80 -21.95 1.65
N GLU A 18 -0.91 -21.13 0.61
CA GLU A 18 0.23 -20.45 0.00
C GLU A 18 0.98 -19.59 1.01
N THR A 19 0.25 -18.81 1.82
CA THR A 19 0.89 -17.93 2.77
C THR A 19 1.57 -18.67 3.92
N LEU A 20 0.97 -19.74 4.45
CA LEU A 20 1.61 -20.59 5.46
C LEU A 20 2.85 -21.31 4.92
N ILE A 21 2.77 -21.85 3.69
CA ILE A 21 3.93 -22.48 3.03
C ILE A 21 5.08 -21.48 2.94
N TYR A 22 4.81 -20.25 2.51
CA TYR A 22 5.86 -19.23 2.34
C TYR A 22 6.40 -18.78 3.70
N HIS A 23 5.55 -18.66 4.72
CA HIS A 23 5.97 -18.38 6.09
C HIS A 23 6.98 -19.42 6.61
N TRP A 24 6.68 -20.71 6.47
CA TRP A 24 7.57 -21.77 6.95
C TRP A 24 8.88 -21.87 6.17
N ILE A 25 8.84 -21.59 4.87
CA ILE A 25 10.03 -21.54 4.01
C ILE A 25 10.89 -20.31 4.36
N ASN A 26 10.27 -19.18 4.74
CA ASN A 26 10.98 -17.97 5.16
C ASN A 26 11.78 -18.17 6.45
N GLN A 27 11.21 -18.91 7.41
CA GLN A 27 11.89 -19.25 8.66
C GLN A 27 13.13 -20.12 8.43
N LYS A 28 13.02 -21.14 7.59
CA LYS A 28 14.14 -21.99 7.17
C LYS A 28 13.76 -22.77 5.92
N SER A 29 14.75 -23.20 5.14
CA SER A 29 14.48 -24.06 3.99
C SER A 29 13.87 -25.40 4.43
N ARG A 30 12.74 -25.79 3.83
CA ARG A 30 11.94 -26.98 4.22
C ARG A 30 11.87 -28.00 3.10
N TYR A 31 11.71 -29.27 3.48
CA TYR A 31 11.46 -30.36 2.53
C TYR A 31 9.99 -30.35 2.08
N GLY A 32 9.71 -30.68 0.81
CA GLY A 32 8.34 -30.71 0.28
C GLY A 32 7.34 -31.53 1.12
N LYS A 33 7.74 -32.70 1.65
CA LYS A 33 6.87 -33.52 2.53
C LYS A 33 6.63 -32.87 3.90
N GLU A 34 7.62 -32.16 4.42
CA GLU A 34 7.50 -31.44 5.68
C GLU A 34 6.48 -30.30 5.56
N LEU A 35 6.52 -29.56 4.44
CA LEU A 35 5.54 -28.54 4.12
C LEU A 35 4.13 -29.12 4.00
N ILE A 36 3.97 -30.30 3.41
CA ILE A 36 2.69 -31.00 3.34
C ILE A 36 2.15 -31.27 4.76
N SER A 37 2.96 -31.90 5.61
CA SER A 37 2.56 -32.21 6.99
C SER A 37 2.22 -30.96 7.81
N LEU A 38 3.03 -29.90 7.70
CA LEU A 38 2.78 -28.63 8.38
C LEU A 38 1.47 -27.97 7.88
N THR A 39 1.28 -27.88 6.56
CA THR A 39 0.08 -27.24 5.97
C THR A 39 -1.20 -27.97 6.35
N GLN A 40 -1.20 -29.31 6.26
CA GLN A 40 -2.37 -30.14 6.59
C GLN A 40 -2.71 -30.10 8.09
N SER A 41 -1.72 -29.88 8.96
CA SER A 41 -1.96 -29.73 10.41
C SER A 41 -2.71 -28.46 10.80
N ILE A 42 -2.72 -27.43 9.93
CA ILE A 42 -3.35 -26.13 10.21
C ILE A 42 -4.67 -25.93 9.45
N ILE A 43 -4.70 -26.11 8.13
CA ILE A 43 -5.85 -25.69 7.29
C ILE A 43 -6.91 -26.80 7.14
N SER A 44 -6.71 -27.98 7.74
CA SER A 44 -7.48 -29.23 7.64
C SER A 44 -6.95 -30.25 6.63
N GLU A 45 -7.31 -31.52 6.86
CA GLU A 45 -7.00 -32.66 5.99
C GLU A 45 -7.55 -32.54 4.55
N LYS A 46 -8.43 -31.55 4.29
CA LYS A 46 -9.07 -31.38 2.98
C LYS A 46 -8.14 -30.79 1.92
N ILE A 47 -7.02 -30.16 2.29
CA ILE A 47 -6.04 -29.71 1.30
C ILE A 47 -5.32 -30.92 0.71
N LYS A 48 -5.64 -31.19 -0.55
CA LYS A 48 -5.02 -32.28 -1.30
C LYS A 48 -3.55 -31.96 -1.56
N VAL A 49 -2.70 -32.97 -1.45
CA VAL A 49 -1.25 -32.88 -1.74
C VAL A 49 -0.93 -32.24 -3.11
N PRO A 50 -1.67 -32.52 -4.21
CA PRO A 50 -1.46 -31.84 -5.49
C PRO A 50 -1.59 -30.31 -5.42
N THR A 51 -2.46 -29.78 -4.56
CA THR A 51 -2.63 -28.32 -4.38
C THR A 51 -1.37 -27.69 -3.80
N ILE A 52 -0.74 -28.34 -2.81
CA ILE A 52 0.50 -27.88 -2.21
C ILE A 52 1.63 -27.87 -3.24
N TYR A 53 1.75 -28.93 -4.05
CA TYR A 53 2.73 -28.96 -5.14
C TYR A 53 2.43 -27.94 -6.24
N ALA A 54 1.16 -27.67 -6.54
CA ALA A 54 0.77 -26.62 -7.49
C ALA A 54 1.21 -25.23 -7.01
N ILE A 55 1.09 -24.95 -5.70
CA ILE A 55 1.60 -23.72 -5.08
C ILE A 55 3.12 -23.64 -5.20
N LEU A 56 3.85 -24.70 -4.84
CA LEU A 56 5.31 -24.73 -4.92
C LEU A 56 5.82 -24.56 -6.36
N ASN A 57 5.20 -25.23 -7.33
CA ASN A 57 5.56 -25.11 -8.74
C ASN A 57 5.25 -23.72 -9.29
N ARG A 58 4.13 -23.12 -8.89
CA ARG A 58 3.78 -21.75 -9.27
C ARG A 58 4.80 -20.76 -8.72
N GLY A 59 5.11 -20.83 -7.42
CA GLY A 59 6.12 -19.99 -6.79
C GLY A 59 7.49 -20.12 -7.46
N LYS A 60 7.89 -21.33 -7.89
CA LYS A 60 9.11 -21.53 -8.68
C LYS A 60 9.03 -20.89 -10.07
N SER A 61 7.94 -21.12 -10.80
CA SER A 61 7.74 -20.54 -12.15
C SER A 61 7.72 -19.01 -12.15
N GLN A 62 7.32 -18.40 -11.04
CA GLN A 62 7.28 -16.96 -10.83
C GLN A 62 8.59 -16.38 -10.27
N GLY A 63 9.62 -17.22 -10.03
CA GLY A 63 10.88 -16.78 -9.43
C GLY A 63 10.79 -16.43 -7.95
N LEU A 64 9.71 -16.81 -7.25
CA LEU A 64 9.50 -16.57 -5.82
C LEU A 64 10.18 -17.64 -4.95
N LEU A 65 10.28 -18.87 -5.46
CA LEU A 65 10.89 -20.00 -4.78
C LEU A 65 12.07 -20.56 -5.58
N GLU A 66 13.10 -20.98 -4.85
CA GLU A 66 14.21 -21.77 -5.37
C GLU A 66 14.14 -23.18 -4.77
N ASP A 67 14.26 -24.21 -5.61
CA ASP A 67 14.45 -25.59 -5.15
C ASP A 67 15.92 -26.01 -5.21
N PHE A 68 16.36 -26.80 -4.23
CA PHE A 68 17.71 -27.33 -4.17
C PHE A 68 17.75 -28.68 -3.47
N VAL A 69 18.84 -29.43 -3.68
CA VAL A 69 19.09 -30.71 -3.01
C VAL A 69 20.16 -30.47 -1.96
N LYS A 70 19.90 -30.82 -0.70
CA LYS A 70 20.95 -30.76 0.33
C LYS A 70 21.96 -31.87 0.08
N PRO A 71 23.28 -31.62 0.24
CA PRO A 71 24.34 -32.60 -0.03
C PRO A 71 24.42 -33.76 0.98
N ASP A 72 23.40 -33.94 1.81
CA ASP A 72 23.35 -34.98 2.83
C ASP A 72 23.15 -36.34 2.15
N LYS A 73 24.18 -37.20 2.21
CA LYS A 73 24.29 -38.49 1.50
C LYS A 73 23.21 -39.51 1.89
N ASP A 74 22.48 -39.28 2.97
CA ASP A 74 21.66 -40.33 3.60
C ASP A 74 20.21 -40.47 3.10
N LYS A 75 19.74 -39.69 2.11
CA LYS A 75 18.27 -39.66 1.87
C LYS A 75 17.82 -39.66 0.40
N ILE A 76 18.38 -40.57 -0.40
CA ILE A 76 17.64 -41.10 -1.55
C ILE A 76 16.47 -41.92 -1.01
N THR A 77 15.24 -41.40 -1.12
CA THR A 77 14.04 -42.15 -0.72
C THR A 77 13.38 -42.68 -1.98
N ARG A 78 13.46 -44.00 -2.22
CA ARG A 78 12.94 -44.66 -3.44
C ARG A 78 13.55 -44.12 -4.75
N GLY A 79 14.86 -43.89 -4.78
CA GLY A 79 15.56 -43.49 -6.01
C GLY A 79 15.35 -42.02 -6.44
N LYS A 80 14.65 -41.19 -5.65
CA LYS A 80 14.49 -39.76 -5.92
C LYS A 80 15.16 -38.91 -4.86
N GLU A 81 15.87 -37.88 -5.30
CA GLU A 81 16.49 -36.87 -4.44
C GLU A 81 15.43 -36.02 -3.72
N ARG A 82 15.72 -35.63 -2.48
CA ARG A 82 14.82 -34.77 -1.70
C ARG A 82 15.01 -33.32 -2.08
N LYS A 83 13.95 -32.71 -2.61
CA LYS A 83 13.90 -31.28 -2.93
C LYS A 83 13.52 -30.44 -1.71
N TYR A 84 14.39 -29.50 -1.37
CA TYR A 84 14.16 -28.44 -0.39
C TYR A 84 13.82 -27.14 -1.10
N TYR A 85 13.04 -26.30 -0.44
CA TYR A 85 12.61 -25.01 -0.98
C TYR A 85 13.11 -23.88 -0.08
N ARG A 86 13.50 -22.74 -0.68
CA ARG A 86 13.78 -21.46 -0.02
C ARG A 86 13.14 -20.31 -0.80
N LEU A 87 12.82 -19.20 -0.13
CA LEU A 87 12.37 -18.00 -0.81
C LEU A 87 13.56 -17.32 -1.51
N SER A 88 13.35 -16.87 -2.73
CA SER A 88 14.24 -15.92 -3.39
C SER A 88 14.10 -14.53 -2.75
N ASN A 89 14.94 -13.57 -3.14
CA ASN A 89 14.77 -12.17 -2.71
C ASN A 89 13.41 -11.59 -3.14
N GLN A 90 12.91 -11.97 -4.32
CA GLN A 90 11.58 -11.60 -4.80
C GLN A 90 10.49 -12.30 -3.99
N GLY A 91 10.70 -13.57 -3.64
CA GLY A 91 9.81 -14.34 -2.78
C GLY A 91 9.65 -13.75 -1.38
N LYS A 92 10.73 -13.23 -0.79
CA LYS A 92 10.67 -12.52 0.51
C LYS A 92 9.79 -11.28 0.44
N LYS A 93 10.01 -10.40 -0.55
CA LYS A 93 9.19 -9.20 -0.76
C LYS A 93 7.71 -9.55 -0.98
N TYR A 94 7.45 -10.60 -1.77
CA TYR A 94 6.09 -11.08 -2.00
C TYR A 94 5.44 -11.62 -0.70
N TYR A 95 6.21 -12.39 0.08
CA TYR A 95 5.76 -12.88 1.38
C TYR A 95 5.48 -11.74 2.37
N ASP A 96 6.29 -10.69 2.41
CA ASP A 96 6.05 -9.52 3.26
C ASP A 96 4.72 -8.83 2.90
N GLY A 97 4.39 -8.74 1.60
CA GLY A 97 3.08 -8.29 1.14
C GLY A 97 1.93 -9.22 1.57
N LEU A 98 2.14 -10.54 1.53
CA LEU A 98 1.15 -11.52 2.00
C LEU A 98 0.98 -11.51 3.53
N LYS A 99 2.00 -11.13 4.30
CA LYS A 99 1.93 -11.10 5.76
C LYS A 99 0.85 -10.13 6.25
N GLY A 100 0.72 -8.97 5.60
CA GLY A 100 -0.36 -8.03 5.86
C GLY A 100 -1.75 -8.63 5.56
N TYR A 101 -1.85 -9.55 4.60
CA TYR A 101 -3.09 -10.30 4.37
C TYR A 101 -3.36 -11.32 5.47
N LEU A 102 -2.36 -11.96 6.09
CA LEU A 102 -2.57 -12.88 7.22
C LEU A 102 -3.04 -12.14 8.47
N GLU A 103 -2.46 -10.98 8.75
CA GLU A 103 -2.87 -10.14 9.88
C GLU A 103 -4.35 -9.71 9.72
N ASN A 104 -4.77 -9.41 8.49
CA ASN A 104 -6.18 -9.16 8.15
C ASN A 104 -7.04 -10.42 8.05
N ALA A 105 -6.47 -11.57 7.67
CA ALA A 105 -7.19 -12.82 7.55
C ALA A 105 -7.49 -13.43 8.92
N SER A 106 -6.61 -13.28 9.91
CA SER A 106 -6.90 -13.61 11.31
C SER A 106 -8.10 -12.81 11.81
N TYR A 107 -8.20 -11.52 11.47
CA TYR A 107 -9.37 -10.68 11.76
C TYR A 107 -10.64 -11.15 11.02
N MET A 108 -10.53 -11.49 9.72
CA MET A 108 -11.66 -12.05 8.95
C MET A 108 -12.09 -13.43 9.44
N GLN A 109 -11.14 -14.22 9.93
CA GLN A 109 -11.39 -15.53 10.53
C GLN A 109 -12.07 -15.35 11.89
N GLU A 110 -11.67 -14.35 12.69
CA GLU A 110 -12.37 -13.92 13.91
C GLU A 110 -13.82 -13.49 13.63
N LEU A 111 -14.05 -12.74 12.54
CA LEU A 111 -15.38 -12.33 12.08
C LEU A 111 -16.23 -13.53 11.65
N LEU A 112 -15.64 -14.46 10.89
CA LEU A 112 -16.28 -15.72 10.52
C LEU A 112 -16.54 -16.63 11.75
N HIS A 113 -15.65 -16.62 12.75
CA HIS A 113 -15.81 -17.35 14.00
C HIS A 113 -16.95 -16.78 14.85
N LYS A 114 -17.06 -15.44 14.94
CA LYS A 114 -18.19 -14.74 15.58
C LYS A 114 -19.53 -15.10 14.95
N GLU A 115 -19.58 -15.23 13.63
CA GLU A 115 -20.79 -15.60 12.89
C GLU A 115 -21.10 -17.12 12.91
N LEU A 116 -20.11 -17.99 13.18
CA LEU A 116 -20.24 -19.45 13.00
C LEU A 116 -20.10 -20.32 14.26
N SER A 117 -19.97 -19.73 15.47
CA SER A 117 -20.07 -20.45 16.76
C SER A 117 -19.13 -21.66 16.95
N ILE A 118 -17.81 -21.48 16.84
CA ILE A 118 -16.81 -22.55 17.12
C ILE A 118 -15.96 -22.18 18.35
N ASP A 119 -15.71 -23.17 19.23
CA ASP A 119 -15.11 -23.05 20.57
C ASP A 119 -13.62 -22.64 20.58
N GLN A 120 -13.29 -21.65 21.43
CA GLN A 120 -12.01 -20.95 21.57
C GLN A 120 -10.92 -21.80 22.26
N ARG A 121 -11.30 -22.75 23.13
CA ARG A 121 -10.35 -23.46 24.03
C ARG A 121 -9.29 -24.30 23.33
N THR A 122 -9.56 -24.83 22.14
CA THR A 122 -8.65 -25.76 21.44
C THR A 122 -7.47 -25.05 20.76
N ILE A 123 -7.55 -23.72 20.58
CA ILE A 123 -6.57 -22.93 19.83
C ILE A 123 -5.49 -22.35 20.75
N ASP A 124 -5.88 -21.87 21.93
CA ASP A 124 -4.97 -21.24 22.90
C ASP A 124 -3.91 -22.21 23.44
N GLU A 125 -4.27 -23.49 23.61
CA GLU A 125 -3.35 -24.54 24.07
C GLU A 125 -2.22 -24.87 23.07
N ARG A 126 -2.36 -24.50 21.78
CA ARG A 126 -1.38 -24.86 20.73
C ARG A 126 -0.41 -23.74 20.39
N LEU A 127 -0.76 -22.48 20.63
CA LEU A 127 0.06 -21.32 20.24
C LEU A 127 1.12 -20.92 21.29
N HIS A 128 0.92 -21.27 22.57
CA HIS A 128 1.77 -20.80 23.68
C HIS A 128 3.10 -21.56 23.87
N SER A 129 3.38 -22.59 23.08
CA SER A 129 4.53 -23.50 23.31
C SER A 129 5.86 -23.11 22.64
N ASN A 130 5.99 -21.96 21.96
CA ASN A 130 7.16 -21.69 21.08
C ASN A 130 7.78 -20.27 21.15
N GLN A 131 7.76 -19.57 22.28
CA GLN A 131 8.50 -18.30 22.44
C GLN A 131 9.50 -18.37 23.60
N GLU A 132 10.75 -18.79 23.34
CA GLU A 132 11.86 -18.62 24.29
C GLU A 132 13.13 -18.06 23.62
N HIS A 133 13.78 -17.17 24.38
CA HIS A 133 15.14 -16.59 24.31
C HIS A 133 15.37 -15.30 23.48
N MET A 134 15.40 -14.16 24.20
CA MET A 134 16.34 -13.06 23.94
C MET A 134 16.83 -12.47 25.27
N LEU A 135 18.15 -12.46 25.49
CA LEU A 135 18.83 -11.79 26.61
C LEU A 135 19.57 -10.56 26.06
N TYR A 136 19.50 -9.42 26.76
CA TYR A 136 20.24 -8.20 26.43
C TYR A 136 21.43 -8.04 27.38
N SER A 137 22.60 -7.65 26.86
CA SER A 137 23.77 -7.28 27.67
C SER A 137 24.21 -5.85 27.34
N SER A 138 24.43 -5.04 28.36
CA SER A 138 25.19 -3.79 28.25
C SER A 138 26.29 -3.76 29.33
N ASP A 139 27.52 -3.86 28.84
CA ASP A 139 28.81 -3.49 29.42
C ASP A 139 29.41 -4.20 30.66
N LYS A 140 30.75 -4.26 30.66
CA LYS A 140 31.60 -5.32 31.25
C LYS A 140 32.01 -5.17 32.73
N THR A 141 31.45 -4.26 33.51
CA THR A 141 32.01 -3.96 34.84
C THR A 141 31.12 -4.21 36.06
N SER A 142 29.93 -4.80 35.89
CA SER A 142 29.19 -5.46 36.98
C SER A 142 28.18 -6.46 36.39
N GLN A 143 28.51 -7.75 36.42
CA GLN A 143 27.74 -8.82 35.74
C GLN A 143 26.43 -9.18 36.46
N ILE A 144 25.38 -8.37 36.29
CA ILE A 144 24.00 -8.83 36.49
C ILE A 144 23.16 -8.33 35.31
N SER A 145 22.79 -9.24 34.39
CA SER A 145 21.86 -8.94 33.29
C SER A 145 20.43 -9.19 33.75
N TYR A 146 19.59 -8.15 33.76
CA TYR A 146 18.15 -8.30 34.04
C TYR A 146 17.39 -8.60 32.75
N SER A 147 16.40 -9.48 32.83
CA SER A 147 15.45 -9.65 31.73
C SER A 147 14.58 -8.39 31.57
N LYS A 148 13.96 -8.22 30.40
CA LYS A 148 12.95 -7.15 30.19
C LYS A 148 11.85 -7.20 31.25
N GLN A 149 11.45 -8.40 31.64
CA GLN A 149 10.43 -8.64 32.65
C GLN A 149 10.87 -8.17 34.05
N ASN A 150 12.13 -8.41 34.41
CA ASN A 150 12.71 -7.93 35.68
C ASN A 150 12.68 -6.39 35.73
N LEU A 151 13.04 -5.70 34.64
CA LEU A 151 13.02 -4.24 34.59
C LEU A 151 11.60 -3.67 34.70
N VAL A 152 10.61 -4.31 34.06
CA VAL A 152 9.20 -3.90 34.16
C VAL A 152 8.67 -4.06 35.59
N ILE A 153 8.98 -5.18 36.26
CA ILE A 153 8.56 -5.40 37.65
C ILE A 153 9.26 -4.42 38.61
N LEU A 154 10.54 -4.12 38.39
CA LEU A 154 11.26 -3.13 39.20
C LEU A 154 10.65 -1.72 39.05
N GLY A 155 10.29 -1.32 37.84
CA GLY A 155 9.59 -0.05 37.60
C GLY A 155 8.21 0.00 38.27
N TYR A 156 7.47 -1.10 38.22
CA TYR A 156 6.17 -1.21 38.90
C TYR A 156 6.31 -1.13 40.43
N LEU A 157 7.30 -1.80 41.02
CA LEU A 157 7.58 -1.71 42.47
C LEU A 157 8.05 -0.31 42.90
N ASN A 158 8.70 0.45 42.02
CA ASN A 158 9.09 1.83 42.31
C ASN A 158 7.88 2.78 42.33
N LEU A 159 6.86 2.50 41.52
CA LEU A 159 5.60 3.27 41.50
C LEU A 159 4.66 2.88 42.64
N HIS A 160 4.73 1.63 43.08
CA HIS A 160 3.88 1.07 44.13
C HIS A 160 4.73 0.70 45.34
N GLU A 161 4.81 1.60 46.32
CA GLU A 161 5.58 1.42 47.57
C GLU A 161 5.34 0.05 48.21
N PHE A 162 4.12 -0.48 48.14
CA PHE A 162 3.72 -1.77 48.69
C PHE A 162 2.62 -2.41 47.83
N THR A 163 2.88 -3.58 47.23
CA THR A 163 1.91 -4.25 46.34
C THR A 163 1.91 -5.77 46.54
N SER A 164 0.86 -6.46 46.10
CA SER A 164 0.80 -7.93 46.14
C SER A 164 1.29 -8.53 44.82
N ILE A 165 1.86 -9.74 44.85
CA ILE A 165 2.23 -10.44 43.61
C ILE A 165 1.00 -10.72 42.73
N LYS A 166 -0.17 -10.91 43.36
CA LYS A 166 -1.44 -11.03 42.65
C LYS A 166 -1.74 -9.77 41.82
N ASN A 167 -1.53 -8.58 42.38
CA ASN A 167 -1.70 -7.32 41.66
C ASN A 167 -0.66 -7.17 40.54
N ILE A 168 0.60 -7.55 40.79
CA ILE A 168 1.64 -7.54 39.74
C ILE A 168 1.22 -8.46 38.57
N ASN A 169 0.64 -9.63 38.86
CA ASN A 169 0.14 -10.56 37.85
C ASN A 169 -1.03 -9.98 37.07
N GLU A 170 -2.03 -9.42 37.77
CA GLU A 170 -3.23 -8.84 37.17
C GLU A 170 -2.91 -7.59 36.34
N ASP A 171 -2.13 -6.65 36.89
CA ASP A 171 -1.85 -5.35 36.28
C ASP A 171 -0.84 -5.43 35.13
N LEU A 172 0.15 -6.33 35.22
CA LEU A 172 1.17 -6.50 34.18
C LEU A 172 0.89 -7.66 33.23
N ASN A 173 -0.19 -8.42 33.46
CA ASN A 173 -0.51 -9.66 32.75
C ASN A 173 0.67 -10.66 32.75
N ILE A 174 1.33 -10.81 33.90
CA ILE A 174 2.49 -11.68 34.09
C ILE A 174 2.10 -12.83 35.02
N ASN A 175 2.12 -14.06 34.51
CA ASN A 175 1.84 -15.25 35.31
C ASN A 175 2.53 -15.22 36.69
N TYR A 176 1.76 -15.53 37.74
CA TYR A 176 2.17 -15.46 39.14
C TYR A 176 3.56 -16.06 39.43
N GLU A 177 3.83 -17.26 38.91
CA GLU A 177 5.12 -17.94 39.11
C GLU A 177 6.28 -17.17 38.47
N ARG A 178 6.05 -16.56 37.31
CA ARG A 178 7.06 -15.75 36.62
C ARG A 178 7.29 -14.41 37.32
N ALA A 179 6.24 -13.81 37.89
CA ALA A 179 6.38 -12.62 38.72
C ALA A 179 7.22 -12.93 39.96
N LEU A 180 6.92 -14.02 40.66
CA LEU A 180 7.72 -14.53 41.79
C LEU A 180 9.19 -14.77 41.41
N GLN A 181 9.43 -15.44 40.29
CA GLN A 181 10.79 -15.72 39.82
C GLN A 181 11.56 -14.42 39.53
N SER A 182 10.92 -13.46 38.87
CA SER A 182 11.53 -12.16 38.56
C SER A 182 11.82 -11.35 39.81
N ILE A 183 10.91 -11.34 40.78
CA ILE A 183 11.10 -10.69 42.10
C ILE A 183 12.24 -11.35 42.86
N SER A 184 12.36 -12.68 42.83
CA SER A 184 13.48 -13.42 43.43
C SER A 184 14.82 -13.03 42.81
N VAL A 185 14.88 -12.88 41.48
CA VAL A 185 16.09 -12.40 40.79
C VAL A 185 16.41 -10.95 41.19
N LEU A 186 15.41 -10.07 41.22
CA LEU A 186 15.60 -8.67 41.61
C LEU A 186 16.06 -8.54 43.07
N LYS A 187 15.56 -9.38 43.98
CA LYS A 187 15.93 -9.37 45.40
C LYS A 187 17.42 -9.62 45.65
N SER A 188 18.12 -10.27 44.71
CA SER A 188 19.57 -10.45 44.80
C SER A 188 20.37 -9.16 44.58
N SER A 189 19.73 -8.14 44.01
CA SER A 189 20.37 -6.89 43.58
C SER A 189 19.74 -5.64 44.17
N PHE A 190 18.50 -5.75 44.63
CA PHE A 190 17.70 -4.69 45.23
C PHE A 190 17.17 -5.19 46.58
N GLU A 191 17.06 -4.29 47.54
CA GLU A 191 16.47 -4.61 48.83
C GLU A 191 14.94 -4.69 48.70
N ILE A 192 14.48 -5.88 48.34
CA ILE A 192 13.06 -6.20 48.20
C ILE A 192 12.63 -7.05 49.39
N GLU A 193 11.75 -6.50 50.22
CA GLU A 193 11.08 -7.23 51.30
C GLU A 193 9.88 -7.99 50.73
N ILE A 194 9.73 -9.25 51.14
CA ILE A 194 8.58 -10.08 50.79
C ILE A 194 7.93 -10.51 52.10
N GLU A 195 6.68 -10.13 52.30
CA GLU A 195 5.90 -10.44 53.50
C GLU A 195 4.67 -11.28 53.15
N GLU A 196 4.43 -12.37 53.85
CA GLU A 196 3.15 -13.08 53.76
C GLU A 196 2.14 -12.46 54.73
N LYS A 197 1.01 -11.96 54.20
CA LYS A 197 -0.09 -11.43 55.00
C LYS A 197 -1.35 -12.24 54.75
N SER A 198 -1.95 -12.75 55.83
CA SER A 198 -3.30 -13.30 55.75
C SER A 198 -4.31 -12.15 55.85
N ASN A 199 -5.08 -11.94 54.79
CA ASN A 199 -6.15 -10.95 54.76
C ASN A 199 -7.46 -11.63 54.37
N ARG A 200 -8.43 -11.66 55.28
CA ARG A 200 -9.76 -12.28 55.07
C ARG A 200 -9.71 -13.74 54.58
N GLY A 201 -8.74 -14.51 55.06
CA GLY A 201 -8.59 -15.93 54.71
C GLY A 201 -7.84 -16.19 53.40
N GLU A 202 -7.43 -15.16 52.66
CA GLU A 202 -6.47 -15.27 51.56
C GLU A 202 -5.06 -14.96 52.08
N ASN A 203 -4.10 -15.84 51.79
CA ASN A 203 -2.69 -15.58 52.02
C ASN A 203 -2.15 -14.79 50.81
N LEU A 204 -1.78 -13.53 51.04
CA LEU A 204 -1.20 -12.65 50.04
C LEU A 204 0.31 -12.52 50.27
N THR A 205 1.09 -12.76 49.22
CA THR A 205 2.51 -12.42 49.20
C THR A 205 2.65 -10.95 48.79
N MET A 206 3.01 -10.11 49.75
CA MET A 206 3.27 -8.69 49.56
C MET A 206 4.74 -8.46 49.25
N VAL A 207 5.02 -7.47 48.41
CA VAL A 207 6.36 -7.11 47.94
C VAL A 207 6.54 -5.61 48.12
N LYS A 208 7.68 -5.23 48.73
CA LYS A 208 8.03 -3.85 49.07
C LYS A 208 9.46 -3.56 48.64
N LEU A 209 9.71 -2.39 48.05
CA LEU A 209 11.06 -1.85 47.89
C LEU A 209 11.42 -1.00 49.13
N THR A 210 12.54 -1.27 49.80
CA THR A 210 12.89 -0.55 51.04
C THR A 210 13.27 0.92 50.76
N GLN A 211 13.00 1.80 51.74
CA GLN A 211 13.10 3.27 51.58
C GLN A 211 14.50 3.78 51.23
N GLU A 212 15.58 3.07 51.60
CA GLU A 212 16.95 3.49 51.27
C GLU A 212 17.28 3.36 49.77
N GLN A 213 16.51 2.57 49.02
CA GLN A 213 16.69 2.38 47.59
C GLN A 213 15.71 3.16 46.71
N PHE A 214 14.77 3.93 47.25
CA PHE A 214 13.89 4.80 46.43
C PHE A 214 14.67 5.80 45.55
N ASN A 215 15.89 6.16 45.97
CA ASN A 215 16.75 7.09 45.22
C ASN A 215 17.67 6.40 44.20
N LEU A 216 17.85 5.07 44.25
CA LEU A 216 18.81 4.38 43.38
C LEU A 216 18.29 4.19 41.94
N PRO A 217 17.02 3.83 41.70
CA PRO A 217 16.39 3.93 40.38
C PRO A 217 16.44 5.37 39.86
N ASN A 218 16.14 6.36 40.70
CA ASN A 218 16.22 7.78 40.35
C ASN A 218 17.64 8.20 39.94
N LEU A 219 18.69 7.67 40.56
CA LEU A 219 20.10 7.92 40.19
C LEU A 219 20.52 7.24 38.87
N ILE A 220 19.91 6.08 38.55
CA ILE A 220 20.05 5.43 37.24
C ILE A 220 19.37 6.30 36.16
N PHE A 221 18.31 7.04 36.51
CA PHE A 221 17.59 7.94 35.61
C PHE A 221 18.16 9.39 35.55
N GLU A 222 18.79 9.91 36.61
CA GLU A 222 19.39 11.26 36.67
C GLU A 222 20.65 11.43 35.81
N LYS A 223 21.32 10.34 35.41
CA LYS A 223 22.51 10.41 34.55
C LYS A 223 22.20 10.70 33.07
N ILE A 224 20.93 10.89 32.70
CA ILE A 224 20.47 11.01 31.30
C ILE A 224 20.15 12.47 30.89
N ASP A 225 21.07 13.40 31.20
CA ASP A 225 21.21 14.76 30.62
C ASP A 225 20.46 15.96 31.28
N LYS A 226 21.17 17.09 31.38
CA LYS A 226 20.87 18.28 32.23
C LYS A 226 20.45 19.54 31.46
N ASN A 227 20.36 19.53 30.13
CA ASN A 227 20.40 20.76 29.33
C ASN A 227 19.05 21.33 28.81
N ILE A 228 17.88 20.75 29.11
CA ILE A 228 16.63 21.10 28.39
C ILE A 228 15.77 22.18 29.09
N TYR A 229 15.96 22.45 30.39
CA TYR A 229 14.92 23.12 31.19
C TYR A 229 15.09 24.62 31.44
N ASN A 230 16.19 25.24 31.00
CA ASN A 230 16.52 26.63 31.38
C ASN A 230 15.91 27.71 30.46
N GLU A 231 15.14 27.36 29.43
CA GLU A 231 14.65 28.32 28.43
C GLU A 231 13.12 28.55 28.43
N ILE A 232 12.38 27.99 29.39
CA ILE A 232 10.91 28.14 29.45
C ILE A 232 10.52 29.06 30.61
N ASP A 233 10.26 30.33 30.32
CA ASP A 233 9.76 31.31 31.29
C ASP A 233 8.31 30.99 31.71
N GLY A 234 8.02 31.12 33.01
CA GLY A 234 6.66 31.04 33.56
C GLY A 234 6.23 29.68 34.15
N LEU A 235 7.12 28.69 34.20
CA LEU A 235 6.83 27.40 34.85
C LEU A 235 7.00 27.49 36.37
N THR A 236 6.06 26.90 37.11
CA THR A 236 6.21 26.71 38.56
C THR A 236 7.21 25.58 38.84
N SER A 237 7.72 25.51 40.07
CA SER A 237 8.60 24.40 40.50
C SER A 237 7.93 23.03 40.35
N GLU A 238 6.60 22.97 40.42
CA GLU A 238 5.80 21.75 40.27
C GLU A 238 5.68 21.34 38.80
N ASP A 239 5.52 22.30 37.88
CA ASP A 239 5.55 22.05 36.44
C ASP A 239 6.90 21.48 35.99
N VAL A 240 8.01 21.99 36.54
CA VAL A 240 9.37 21.49 36.27
C VAL A 240 9.55 20.04 36.74
N ILE A 241 8.96 19.66 37.88
CA ILE A 241 9.02 18.29 38.40
C ILE A 241 8.21 17.33 37.53
N ASN A 242 7.00 17.72 37.13
CA ASN A 242 6.15 16.94 36.25
C ASN A 242 6.80 16.76 34.86
N LEU A 243 7.43 17.82 34.32
CA LEU A 243 8.18 17.76 33.07
C LEU A 243 9.40 16.84 33.17
N LYS A 244 10.14 16.87 34.29
CA LYS A 244 11.27 15.95 34.54
C LYS A 244 10.83 14.49 34.59
N LEU A 245 9.70 14.19 35.23
CA LEU A 245 9.12 12.83 35.26
C LEU A 245 8.71 12.36 33.86
N ILE A 246 8.04 13.21 33.09
CA ILE A 246 7.63 12.91 31.70
C ILE A 246 8.87 12.71 30.81
N THR A 247 9.89 13.56 30.95
CA THR A 247 11.12 13.47 30.14
C THR A 247 11.98 12.27 30.51
N GLY A 248 12.07 11.91 31.80
CA GLY A 248 12.72 10.68 32.25
C GLY A 248 12.03 9.44 31.68
N PHE A 249 10.70 9.46 31.58
CA PHE A 249 9.91 8.40 30.94
C PHE A 249 10.17 8.31 29.42
N LEU A 250 10.35 9.45 28.74
CA LEU A 250 10.68 9.54 27.31
C LEU A 250 12.11 9.07 27.01
N LEU A 251 13.08 9.40 27.88
CA LEU A 251 14.50 9.05 27.70
C LEU A 251 14.81 7.56 27.92
N LEU A 252 13.97 6.86 28.69
CA LEU A 252 14.08 5.41 28.92
C LEU A 252 13.71 4.54 27.71
N LYS A 253 13.03 5.11 26.71
CA LYS A 253 12.79 4.47 25.43
C LYS A 253 13.42 5.31 24.33
N GLN A 254 14.63 4.94 23.91
CA GLN A 254 15.33 5.52 22.75
C GLN A 254 14.63 5.22 21.40
N GLU A 255 13.31 5.38 21.31
CA GLU A 255 12.56 5.24 20.07
C GLU A 255 11.39 6.25 20.03
N ILE A 256 11.07 6.68 18.81
CA ILE A 256 9.98 7.57 18.37
C ILE A 256 8.61 7.25 19.02
N ASN A 257 8.45 6.03 19.56
CA ASN A 257 7.24 5.51 20.19
C ASN A 257 6.97 6.03 21.61
N GLY A 258 7.88 6.77 22.24
CA GLY A 258 7.70 7.24 23.63
C GLY A 258 6.52 8.19 23.84
N ILE A 259 6.31 9.13 22.91
CA ILE A 259 5.26 10.16 23.03
C ILE A 259 3.87 9.56 22.77
N SER A 260 3.73 8.74 21.73
CA SER A 260 2.49 8.04 21.41
C SER A 260 2.08 7.04 22.50
N TYR A 261 3.04 6.40 23.17
CA TYR A 261 2.78 5.53 24.31
C TYR A 261 2.33 6.29 25.56
N LEU A 262 2.90 7.48 25.82
CA LEU A 262 2.49 8.37 26.92
C LEU A 262 1.06 8.90 26.71
N VAL A 263 0.74 9.36 25.50
CA VAL A 263 -0.62 9.79 25.14
C VAL A 263 -1.59 8.64 25.40
N ARG A 264 -1.32 7.43 24.89
CA ARG A 264 -2.17 6.27 25.12
C ARG A 264 -2.27 5.87 26.60
N TYR A 265 -1.16 5.89 27.34
CA TYR A 265 -1.13 5.55 28.76
C TYR A 265 -1.98 6.52 29.60
N PHE A 266 -1.98 7.82 29.28
CA PHE A 266 -2.85 8.80 29.93
C PHE A 266 -4.30 8.72 29.47
N THR A 267 -4.55 8.38 28.20
CA THR A 267 -5.90 8.23 27.64
C THR A 267 -6.61 7.00 28.19
N ASP A 268 -5.91 5.87 28.30
CA ASP A 268 -6.48 4.57 28.69
C ASP A 268 -6.64 4.41 30.21
N ASN A 269 -5.78 5.01 31.05
CA ASN A 269 -5.71 4.66 32.48
C ASN A 269 -6.43 5.61 33.46
N LYS A 270 -7.12 6.68 33.01
CA LYS A 270 -7.79 7.67 33.90
C LYS A 270 -6.97 7.99 35.17
N ILE A 271 -5.66 8.18 35.02
CA ILE A 271 -4.77 8.38 36.17
C ILE A 271 -5.27 9.61 36.94
N PRO A 272 -5.43 9.54 38.27
CA PRO A 272 -5.79 10.69 39.06
C PRO A 272 -4.72 11.76 38.86
N ILE A 273 -5.13 12.86 38.21
CA ILE A 273 -4.65 14.22 38.37
C ILE A 273 -3.20 14.27 38.87
N LEU A 274 -2.24 14.35 37.95
CA LEU A 274 -1.01 15.10 38.23
C LEU A 274 -1.48 16.49 38.70
N SER A 275 -1.17 16.80 39.95
CA SER A 275 -1.72 17.87 40.79
C SER A 275 -2.04 19.19 40.06
N GLY A 276 -3.28 19.32 39.57
CA GLY A 276 -3.84 20.59 39.13
C GLY A 276 -3.78 20.93 37.63
N ILE A 277 -3.21 20.07 36.78
CA ILE A 277 -3.21 20.30 35.32
C ILE A 277 -4.42 19.60 34.71
N SER A 278 -5.31 20.35 34.04
CA SER A 278 -6.44 19.74 33.34
C SER A 278 -5.94 18.88 32.17
N TYR A 279 -6.70 17.85 31.81
CA TYR A 279 -6.36 16.97 30.70
C TYR A 279 -6.14 17.74 29.38
N GLU A 280 -6.95 18.77 29.14
CA GLU A 280 -6.81 19.66 27.97
C GLU A 280 -5.47 20.42 28.00
N LYS A 281 -5.08 20.91 29.17
CA LYS A 281 -3.83 21.67 29.35
C LYS A 281 -2.59 20.79 29.27
N LEU A 282 -2.70 19.53 29.69
CA LEU A 282 -1.65 18.53 29.53
C LEU A 282 -1.44 18.19 28.04
N LEU A 283 -2.51 18.00 27.27
CA LEU A 283 -2.43 17.78 25.82
C LEU A 283 -1.89 19.01 25.09
N GLU A 284 -2.26 20.21 25.52
CA GLU A 284 -1.69 21.47 25.05
C GLU A 284 -0.17 21.51 25.29
N TYR A 285 0.30 21.20 26.50
CA TYR A 285 1.73 21.15 26.81
C TYR A 285 2.47 20.05 26.06
N ILE A 286 1.91 18.84 25.94
CA ILE A 286 2.50 17.75 25.14
C ILE A 286 2.57 18.16 23.67
N GLY A 287 1.53 18.80 23.14
CA GLY A 287 1.53 19.38 21.80
C GLY A 287 2.64 20.41 21.62
N ILE A 288 2.74 21.39 22.52
CA ILE A 288 3.75 22.45 22.50
C ILE A 288 5.17 21.88 22.59
N ILE A 289 5.42 20.92 23.48
CA ILE A 289 6.73 20.29 23.68
C ILE A 289 7.12 19.43 22.47
N SER A 290 6.18 18.63 21.96
CA SER A 290 6.38 17.81 20.76
C SER A 290 6.62 18.69 19.53
N LEU A 291 5.92 19.81 19.42
CA LEU A 291 6.11 20.75 18.32
C LEU A 291 7.44 21.53 18.45
N ASN A 292 7.84 21.99 19.63
CA ASN A 292 9.07 22.79 19.80
C ASN A 292 10.38 22.01 19.61
N GLN A 293 10.38 20.69 19.86
CA GLN A 293 11.58 19.87 19.60
C GLN A 293 11.87 19.73 18.10
N TYR A 294 10.86 19.80 17.23
CA TYR A 294 10.99 19.47 15.80
C TYR A 294 10.62 20.62 14.84
N LEU A 295 9.97 21.68 15.31
CA LEU A 295 9.52 22.82 14.50
C LEU A 295 10.07 24.15 15.03
N ASN A 296 10.22 25.12 14.12
CA ASN A 296 10.26 26.53 14.53
C ASN A 296 8.80 26.99 14.65
N ILE A 297 8.23 26.88 15.85
CA ILE A 297 7.00 27.57 16.15
C ILE A 297 7.34 29.03 16.44
N GLN A 298 6.86 29.92 15.60
CA GLN A 298 6.88 31.35 15.88
C GLN A 298 5.49 31.75 16.37
N ILE A 299 5.39 32.09 17.66
CA ILE A 299 4.17 32.67 18.22
C ILE A 299 4.11 34.13 17.77
N THR A 300 3.04 34.50 17.08
CA THR A 300 2.78 35.87 16.65
C THR A 300 1.50 36.40 17.29
N SER A 301 1.27 37.71 17.20
CA SER A 301 0.01 38.30 17.65
C SER A 301 -1.22 37.81 16.87
N GLU A 302 -1.03 37.09 15.75
CA GLU A 302 -2.09 36.56 14.89
C GLU A 302 -2.25 35.02 15.03
N GLY A 303 -1.49 34.39 15.94
CA GLY A 303 -1.52 32.94 16.19
C GLY A 303 -0.16 32.26 16.00
N TRP A 304 -0.21 30.94 15.83
CA TRP A 304 0.94 30.04 15.80
C TRP A 304 1.38 29.79 14.36
N ILE A 305 2.60 30.18 14.01
CA ILE A 305 3.19 29.84 12.70
C ILE A 305 3.85 28.47 12.80
N LEU A 306 3.40 27.53 11.96
CA LEU A 306 4.03 26.21 11.83
C LEU A 306 5.06 26.28 10.69
N ALA A 307 6.34 26.46 11.03
CA ALA A 307 7.42 26.48 10.05
C ALA A 307 8.43 25.35 10.29
N LYS A 308 8.82 24.69 9.19
CA LYS A 308 9.85 23.66 9.19
C LYS A 308 11.22 24.28 9.53
N LYS A 309 12.03 23.62 10.37
CA LYS A 309 13.47 23.94 10.50
C LYS A 309 14.18 23.60 9.18
N ALA A 310 14.92 24.55 8.62
CA ALA A 310 15.40 24.51 7.24
C ALA A 310 16.28 23.29 6.85
N ASP A 311 16.85 22.57 7.82
CA ASP A 311 18.02 21.72 7.56
C ASP A 311 17.80 20.20 7.75
N GLN A 312 16.57 19.74 8.05
CA GLN A 312 16.30 18.31 8.24
C GLN A 312 15.09 17.83 7.44
N THR A 313 15.35 17.02 6.40
CA THR A 313 14.32 16.22 5.71
C THR A 313 14.40 14.78 6.21
N PRO A 314 13.57 14.37 7.18
CA PRO A 314 13.29 12.96 7.32
C PRO A 314 12.58 12.49 6.04
N LYS A 315 13.10 11.44 5.42
CA LYS A 315 12.37 10.70 4.38
C LYS A 315 11.55 9.65 5.13
N LEU A 316 10.22 9.70 5.05
CA LEU A 316 9.43 8.53 5.42
C LEU A 316 9.86 7.37 4.52
N GLU A 317 10.15 6.23 5.12
CA GLU A 317 10.16 4.97 4.39
C GLU A 317 8.72 4.64 3.98
N GLU A 318 8.54 4.01 2.81
CA GLU A 318 7.23 3.65 2.28
C GLU A 318 6.45 2.83 3.34
N ASN A 319 5.34 3.39 3.85
CA ASN A 319 4.41 2.81 4.84
C ASN A 319 4.75 2.96 6.34
N THR A 320 5.49 3.99 6.78
CA THR A 320 5.50 4.31 8.23
C THR A 320 4.12 4.80 8.67
N THR A 321 3.32 3.86 9.19
CA THR A 321 2.15 4.15 9.99
C THR A 321 2.62 4.40 11.42
N LEU A 322 2.09 5.44 12.07
CA LEU A 322 2.43 5.73 13.45
C LEU A 322 1.72 4.72 14.35
N PRO A 323 2.46 3.98 15.22
CA PRO A 323 1.86 2.99 16.10
C PRO A 323 0.70 3.59 16.91
N GLY A 324 -0.51 3.10 16.66
CA GLY A 324 -1.75 3.57 17.29
C GLY A 324 -2.66 4.48 16.43
N TYR A 325 -2.16 4.99 15.29
CA TYR A 325 -2.93 5.78 14.33
C TYR A 325 -2.96 5.16 12.93
N ASP A 326 -2.64 3.86 12.83
CA ASP A 326 -2.61 3.10 11.57
C ASP A 326 -3.99 3.06 10.88
N TRP A 327 -5.06 3.36 11.63
CA TRP A 327 -6.43 3.44 11.14
C TRP A 327 -6.78 4.76 10.47
N ILE A 328 -5.96 5.81 10.60
CA ILE A 328 -6.19 7.10 9.93
C ILE A 328 -5.77 7.00 8.46
N ASN A 329 -6.68 7.32 7.55
CA ASN A 329 -6.37 7.43 6.14
C ASN A 329 -5.69 8.77 5.83
N TYR A 330 -4.38 8.85 6.04
CA TYR A 330 -3.59 10.07 5.82
C TYR A 330 -3.76 10.65 4.41
N ASN A 331 -3.90 9.82 3.38
CA ASN A 331 -4.14 10.28 2.01
C ASN A 331 -5.45 11.08 1.89
N GLU A 332 -6.51 10.59 2.52
CA GLU A 332 -7.79 11.27 2.53
C GLU A 332 -7.72 12.59 3.32
N LEU A 333 -7.05 12.59 4.48
CA LEU A 333 -6.84 13.81 5.28
C LEU A 333 -6.01 14.85 4.51
N ILE A 334 -4.87 14.47 3.95
CA ILE A 334 -3.98 15.34 3.16
C ILE A 334 -4.72 15.90 1.94
N GLY A 335 -5.47 15.05 1.24
CA GLY A 335 -6.30 15.44 0.11
C GLY A 335 -7.36 16.46 0.49
N TRP A 336 -8.06 16.20 1.59
CA TRP A 336 -9.09 17.08 2.11
C TRP A 336 -8.51 18.45 2.53
N LEU A 337 -7.39 18.44 3.26
CA LEU A 337 -6.65 19.67 3.63
C LEU A 337 -6.14 20.43 2.40
N SER A 338 -5.77 19.73 1.33
CA SER A 338 -5.33 20.36 0.08
C SER A 338 -6.44 21.11 -0.67
N THR A 339 -7.71 20.81 -0.39
CA THR A 339 -8.87 21.48 -0.99
C THR A 339 -9.38 22.67 -0.20
N ARG A 340 -8.87 22.89 1.02
CA ARG A 340 -9.36 23.92 1.94
C ARG A 340 -8.23 24.83 2.39
N ARG A 341 -8.48 26.14 2.34
CA ARG A 341 -7.55 27.12 2.91
C ARG A 341 -7.70 27.24 4.42
N LEU A 342 -8.94 27.20 4.91
CA LEU A 342 -9.27 27.34 6.33
C LEU A 342 -10.08 26.12 6.78
N THR A 343 -9.68 25.56 7.91
CA THR A 343 -10.25 24.33 8.46
C THR A 343 -10.24 24.42 9.97
N ASN A 344 -11.38 24.21 10.62
CA ASN A 344 -11.42 24.10 12.08
C ASN A 344 -11.10 22.66 12.52
N PHE A 345 -10.43 22.48 13.66
CA PHE A 345 -10.09 21.16 14.21
C PHE A 345 -11.29 20.24 14.44
N LYS A 346 -12.48 20.79 14.71
CA LYS A 346 -13.72 20.01 14.77
C LYS A 346 -14.05 19.32 13.45
N GLU A 347 -13.79 19.97 12.32
CA GLU A 347 -13.99 19.37 11.00
C GLU A 347 -12.98 18.25 10.73
N ILE A 348 -11.72 18.43 11.14
CA ILE A 348 -10.67 17.42 11.03
C ILE A 348 -11.06 16.18 11.85
N ALA A 349 -11.47 16.40 13.10
CA ALA A 349 -11.91 15.32 13.98
C ALA A 349 -13.11 14.57 13.39
N ASN A 350 -14.11 15.27 12.87
CA ASN A 350 -15.25 14.64 12.20
C ASN A 350 -14.81 13.82 10.97
N LEU A 351 -13.88 14.32 10.17
CA LEU A 351 -13.35 13.59 9.02
C LEU A 351 -12.67 12.29 9.46
N ILE A 352 -11.82 12.36 10.50
CA ILE A 352 -11.12 11.20 11.05
C ILE A 352 -12.12 10.20 11.66
N ASN A 353 -13.12 10.68 12.40
CA ASN A 353 -14.16 9.84 13.01
C ASN A 353 -15.00 9.10 11.97
N ASN A 354 -15.24 9.71 10.81
CA ASN A 354 -15.96 9.04 9.72
C ASN A 354 -15.14 7.90 9.09
N GLN A 355 -13.83 7.78 9.38
CA GLN A 355 -12.96 6.73 8.85
C GLN A 355 -12.84 5.51 9.77
N GLY A 356 -13.28 5.58 11.04
CA GLY A 356 -12.91 4.58 12.03
C GLY A 356 -13.82 4.47 13.25
N ILE A 357 -13.40 3.59 14.16
CA ILE A 357 -14.18 3.09 15.32
C ILE A 357 -13.93 3.95 16.57
N ILE A 358 -12.80 4.65 16.62
CA ILE A 358 -12.34 5.38 17.81
C ILE A 358 -12.74 6.85 17.64
N GLU A 359 -13.37 7.40 18.69
CA GLU A 359 -13.72 8.81 18.76
C GLU A 359 -12.44 9.66 18.91
N PHE A 360 -12.05 10.30 17.82
CA PHE A 360 -11.04 11.34 17.74
C PHE A 360 -11.64 12.68 18.13
N LYS A 361 -11.08 13.32 19.15
CA LYS A 361 -11.58 14.59 19.67
C LYS A 361 -10.94 15.79 18.95
N PRO A 362 -11.63 16.94 18.84
CA PRO A 362 -11.07 18.13 18.20
C PRO A 362 -9.72 18.58 18.77
N ASN A 363 -9.48 18.41 20.07
CA ASN A 363 -8.21 18.75 20.73
C ASN A 363 -7.06 17.76 20.41
N GLU A 364 -7.31 16.65 19.73
CA GLU A 364 -6.29 15.72 19.25
C GLU A 364 -5.80 16.07 17.84
N ALA A 365 -6.53 16.92 17.10
CA ALA A 365 -6.14 17.38 15.77
C ALA A 365 -4.75 18.05 15.70
N PRO A 366 -4.32 18.89 16.68
CA PRO A 366 -2.97 19.44 16.69
C PRO A 366 -1.88 18.37 16.58
N LEU A 367 -2.07 17.21 17.21
CA LEU A 367 -1.09 16.12 17.20
C LEU A 367 -0.91 15.57 15.78
N ILE A 368 -2.00 15.24 15.09
CA ILE A 368 -1.94 14.75 13.71
C ILE A 368 -1.38 15.81 12.76
N LEU A 369 -1.79 17.07 12.93
CA LEU A 369 -1.27 18.17 12.11
C LEU A 369 0.21 18.41 12.35
N SER A 370 0.69 18.31 13.60
CA SER A 370 2.10 18.45 13.95
C SER A 370 2.98 17.46 13.19
N LEU A 371 2.48 16.23 13.03
CA LEU A 371 3.17 15.16 12.32
C LEU A 371 3.28 15.49 10.83
N LEU A 372 2.17 15.89 10.20
CA LEU A 372 2.16 16.31 8.80
C LEU A 372 3.11 17.50 8.54
N VAL A 373 3.22 18.44 9.47
CA VAL A 373 4.16 19.56 9.36
C VAL A 373 5.61 19.09 9.55
N THR A 374 5.86 18.24 10.54
CA THR A 374 7.19 17.70 10.84
C THR A 374 7.75 16.91 9.65
N ASP A 375 6.87 16.16 8.97
CA ASP A 375 7.20 15.43 7.74
C ASP A 375 7.36 16.35 6.51
N GLY A 376 7.08 17.65 6.67
CA GLY A 376 7.08 18.63 5.60
C GLY A 376 6.00 18.36 4.55
N ILE A 377 4.92 17.68 4.92
CA ILE A 377 3.74 17.44 4.08
C ILE A 377 2.82 18.67 4.11
N LEU A 378 2.77 19.38 5.24
CA LEU A 378 1.86 20.49 5.47
C LEU A 378 2.62 21.76 5.91
N GLU A 379 2.26 22.91 5.36
CA GLU A 379 2.67 24.23 5.84
C GLU A 379 1.41 25.05 6.13
N GLY A 380 1.36 25.73 7.27
CA GLY A 380 0.21 26.55 7.64
C GLY A 380 0.40 27.34 8.93
N THR A 381 -0.67 28.00 9.35
CA THR A 381 -0.74 28.67 10.65
C THR A 381 -1.97 28.17 11.40
N ILE A 382 -1.89 28.04 12.72
CA ILE A 382 -3.03 27.73 13.58
C ILE A 382 -3.39 29.00 14.34
N SER A 383 -4.62 29.48 14.21
CA SER A 383 -5.13 30.59 15.03
C SER A 383 -5.66 30.10 16.38
N ASP A 384 -5.83 31.04 17.32
CA ASP A 384 -6.24 30.77 18.71
C ASP A 384 -7.63 30.13 18.83
N ASP A 385 -8.46 30.23 17.79
CA ASP A 385 -9.78 29.61 17.68
C ASP A 385 -9.74 28.16 17.14
N PHE A 386 -8.56 27.53 17.13
CA PHE A 386 -8.33 26.18 16.62
C PHE A 386 -8.65 26.04 15.12
N THR A 387 -8.40 27.09 14.35
CA THR A 387 -8.51 27.09 12.89
C THR A 387 -7.12 26.96 12.25
N LEU A 388 -6.94 25.92 11.42
CA LEU A 388 -5.79 25.73 10.55
C LEU A 388 -5.98 26.52 9.25
N ASN A 389 -5.05 27.43 8.99
CA ASN A 389 -4.86 28.08 7.71
C ASN A 389 -3.77 27.35 6.92
N VAL A 390 -4.18 26.49 5.99
CA VAL A 390 -3.28 25.73 5.13
C VAL A 390 -2.70 26.65 4.07
N SER A 391 -1.40 26.94 4.19
CA SER A 391 -0.66 27.73 3.20
C SER A 391 -0.19 26.87 2.03
N LYS A 392 0.24 25.63 2.31
CA LYS A 392 0.73 24.68 1.31
C LYS A 392 0.60 23.25 1.79
N VAL A 393 0.32 22.35 0.86
CA VAL A 393 0.48 20.90 1.05
C VAL A 393 1.52 20.41 0.06
N HIS A 394 2.64 19.88 0.56
CA HIS A 394 3.68 19.27 -0.25
C HIS A 394 3.26 17.85 -0.60
N LYS A 395 3.40 17.52 -1.88
CA LYS A 395 2.87 16.28 -2.46
C LYS A 395 3.92 15.19 -2.43
N TYR A 396 3.51 13.97 -2.09
CA TYR A 396 4.32 12.78 -2.34
C TYR A 396 4.11 12.34 -3.79
N THR A 397 5.14 12.48 -4.63
CA THR A 397 5.14 11.87 -5.97
C THR A 397 5.37 10.37 -5.80
N GLN A 398 4.30 9.60 -5.64
CA GLN A 398 4.34 8.16 -5.84
C GLN A 398 3.88 7.83 -7.26
N GLU A 399 4.43 6.78 -7.87
CA GLU A 399 3.84 6.19 -9.07
C GLU A 399 2.48 5.59 -8.67
N VAL A 400 1.41 6.35 -8.92
CA VAL A 400 0.09 5.99 -8.41
C VAL A 400 -0.64 5.17 -9.44
N PHE A 401 -0.78 3.88 -9.16
CA PHE A 401 -1.79 3.06 -9.79
C PHE A 401 -3.16 3.56 -9.34
N LEU A 402 -3.87 4.21 -10.24
CA LEU A 402 -5.26 4.58 -10.01
C LEU A 402 -6.11 3.31 -9.95
N SER A 403 -7.06 3.24 -9.04
CA SER A 403 -8.15 2.27 -9.05
C SER A 403 -9.06 2.51 -10.25
N ARG A 404 -9.95 1.55 -10.55
CA ARG A 404 -10.95 1.70 -11.62
C ARG A 404 -11.84 2.93 -11.41
N ASN A 405 -12.32 3.16 -10.20
CA ASN A 405 -13.20 4.30 -9.89
C ASN A 405 -12.46 5.63 -10.02
N GLU A 406 -11.20 5.70 -9.58
CA GLU A 406 -10.36 6.89 -9.77
C GLU A 406 -10.14 7.19 -11.26
N ARG A 407 -9.92 6.17 -12.10
CA ARG A 407 -9.80 6.34 -13.57
C ARG A 407 -11.10 6.85 -14.19
N ILE A 408 -12.23 6.24 -13.85
CA ILE A 408 -13.55 6.67 -14.38
C ILE A 408 -13.82 8.12 -14.00
N MET A 409 -13.60 8.47 -12.73
CA MET A 409 -13.77 9.83 -12.23
C MET A 409 -12.88 10.84 -12.95
N LEU A 410 -11.58 10.55 -13.10
CA LEU A 410 -10.67 11.41 -13.84
C LEU A 410 -11.04 11.52 -15.32
N GLY A 411 -11.45 10.42 -15.93
CA GLY A 411 -12.00 10.40 -17.27
C GLY A 411 -13.21 11.34 -17.40
N TYR A 412 -14.12 11.29 -16.42
CA TYR A 412 -15.34 12.10 -16.42
C TYR A 412 -15.00 13.58 -16.34
N ILE A 413 -14.13 13.93 -15.38
CA ILE A 413 -13.60 15.27 -15.15
C ILE A 413 -12.92 15.81 -16.41
N LYS A 414 -12.13 14.99 -17.11
CA LYS A 414 -11.43 15.37 -18.35
C LYS A 414 -12.37 15.54 -19.55
N SER A 415 -13.45 14.75 -19.59
CA SER A 415 -14.38 14.70 -20.74
C SER A 415 -15.50 15.75 -20.67
N HIS A 416 -15.63 16.46 -19.55
CA HIS A 416 -16.69 17.44 -19.30
C HIS A 416 -16.12 18.82 -18.94
N LYS A 417 -16.76 19.89 -19.42
CA LYS A 417 -16.35 21.27 -19.08
C LYS A 417 -16.63 21.64 -17.63
N ARG A 418 -17.66 21.03 -17.04
CA ARG A 418 -18.07 21.18 -15.65
C ARG A 418 -18.55 19.81 -15.17
N SER A 419 -18.05 19.38 -14.03
CA SER A 419 -18.42 18.08 -13.45
C SER A 419 -19.01 18.30 -12.08
N LYS A 420 -20.17 17.71 -11.78
CA LYS A 420 -20.72 17.71 -10.42
C LYS A 420 -20.42 16.37 -9.75
N ILE A 421 -20.25 16.40 -8.43
CA ILE A 421 -20.02 15.19 -7.64
C ILE A 421 -21.15 14.18 -7.84
N ASN A 422 -22.42 14.61 -7.80
CA ASN A 422 -23.57 13.72 -7.97
C ASN A 422 -23.55 12.97 -9.32
N ASP A 423 -23.18 13.66 -10.41
CA ASP A 423 -23.14 13.04 -11.74
C ASP A 423 -22.10 11.91 -11.81
N ILE A 424 -20.99 12.06 -11.07
CA ILE A 424 -19.93 11.04 -10.96
C ILE A 424 -20.36 9.91 -10.03
N ALA A 425 -21.00 10.26 -8.91
CA ALA A 425 -21.53 9.32 -7.93
C ALA A 425 -22.53 8.35 -8.59
N ASP A 426 -23.49 8.89 -9.34
CA ASP A 426 -24.49 8.12 -10.10
C ASP A 426 -23.84 7.22 -11.16
N LEU A 427 -22.78 7.70 -11.82
CA LEU A 427 -22.07 6.95 -12.86
C LEU A 427 -21.32 5.74 -12.30
N ILE A 428 -20.69 5.90 -11.13
CA ILE A 428 -19.86 4.86 -10.50
C ILE A 428 -20.69 4.00 -9.52
N ALA A 429 -21.95 4.38 -9.28
CA ALA A 429 -22.88 3.74 -8.34
C ALA A 429 -22.34 3.75 -6.90
N VAL A 430 -21.84 4.90 -6.46
CA VAL A 430 -21.37 5.18 -5.10
C VAL A 430 -22.04 6.45 -4.57
N ASP A 431 -21.94 6.72 -3.28
CA ASP A 431 -22.46 7.96 -2.73
C ASP A 431 -21.50 9.16 -2.91
N ASN A 432 -22.01 10.36 -2.62
CA ASN A 432 -21.25 11.59 -2.77
C ASN A 432 -20.05 11.70 -1.82
N GLU A 433 -20.12 11.08 -0.64
CA GLU A 433 -19.02 11.12 0.33
C GLU A 433 -17.87 10.22 -0.14
N GLU A 434 -18.18 9.06 -0.73
CA GLU A 434 -17.19 8.20 -1.36
C GLU A 434 -16.48 8.90 -2.53
N ILE A 435 -17.20 9.67 -3.36
CA ILE A 435 -16.56 10.49 -4.42
C ILE A 435 -15.64 11.56 -3.82
N LYS A 436 -16.05 12.26 -2.77
CA LYS A 436 -15.19 13.25 -2.10
C LYS A 436 -13.92 12.61 -1.54
N LYS A 437 -14.05 11.40 -0.98
CA LYS A 437 -12.92 10.59 -0.52
C LYS A 437 -11.98 10.21 -1.67
N LEU A 438 -12.51 9.74 -2.79
CA LEU A 438 -11.71 9.45 -3.99
C LEU A 438 -10.99 10.70 -4.51
N ILE A 439 -11.69 11.85 -4.59
CA ILE A 439 -11.08 13.12 -5.00
C ILE A 439 -9.91 13.47 -4.06
N SER A 440 -10.13 13.35 -2.75
CA SER A 440 -9.10 13.64 -1.74
C SER A 440 -7.88 12.72 -1.92
N GLN A 441 -8.10 11.41 -2.05
CA GLN A 441 -7.02 10.44 -2.30
C GLN A 441 -6.24 10.73 -3.59
N ILE A 442 -6.91 11.15 -4.65
CA ILE A 442 -6.22 11.54 -5.88
C ILE A 442 -5.38 12.81 -5.64
N ILE A 443 -5.93 13.84 -4.98
CA ILE A 443 -5.21 15.09 -4.73
C ILE A 443 -3.95 14.87 -3.88
N SER A 444 -4.02 14.00 -2.87
CA SER A 444 -2.87 13.72 -1.99
C SER A 444 -1.72 13.04 -2.73
N ARG A 445 -2.04 12.25 -3.75
CA ARG A 445 -1.12 11.37 -4.48
C ARG A 445 -0.49 11.99 -5.73
N SER A 446 -1.01 13.12 -6.20
CA SER A 446 -0.78 13.56 -7.58
C SER A 446 -0.58 15.06 -7.68
N GLU A 447 -0.20 15.56 -8.85
CA GLU A 447 -0.20 16.99 -9.14
C GLU A 447 -1.60 17.60 -9.36
N PHE A 448 -2.68 16.82 -9.30
CA PHE A 448 -4.05 17.33 -9.50
C PHE A 448 -4.37 18.46 -8.51
N ARG A 449 -4.95 19.55 -9.03
CA ARG A 449 -5.52 20.64 -8.22
C ARG A 449 -6.98 20.79 -8.56
N PHE A 450 -7.82 20.21 -7.70
CA PHE A 450 -9.27 20.37 -7.76
C PHE A 450 -9.73 21.35 -6.68
N GLU A 451 -10.79 22.07 -6.99
CA GLU A 451 -11.55 22.87 -6.04
C GLU A 451 -12.99 22.40 -6.13
N ILE A 452 -13.59 22.04 -5.00
CA ILE A 452 -15.00 21.66 -4.95
C ILE A 452 -15.79 22.90 -4.52
N ALA A 453 -16.58 23.44 -5.44
CA ALA A 453 -17.48 24.55 -5.16
C ALA A 453 -18.61 24.11 -4.20
N ARG A 454 -19.27 25.09 -3.57
CA ARG A 454 -20.35 24.84 -2.59
C ARG A 454 -21.52 24.03 -3.15
N ASP A 455 -21.76 24.10 -4.46
CA ASP A 455 -22.81 23.37 -5.16
C ASP A 455 -22.38 21.95 -5.59
N GLY A 456 -21.19 21.50 -5.18
CA GLY A 456 -20.61 20.22 -5.56
C GLY A 456 -19.98 20.19 -6.94
N THR A 457 -19.84 21.34 -7.62
CA THR A 457 -19.10 21.42 -8.88
C THR A 457 -17.61 21.29 -8.63
N ILE A 458 -16.96 20.38 -9.37
CA ILE A 458 -15.52 20.18 -9.36
C ILE A 458 -14.89 21.14 -10.39
N LEU A 459 -14.10 22.09 -9.90
CA LEU A 459 -13.33 23.03 -10.69
C LEU A 459 -11.89 22.51 -10.80
N ILE A 460 -11.46 22.25 -12.04
CA ILE A 460 -10.11 21.78 -12.33
C ILE A 460 -9.25 23.00 -12.58
N ARG A 461 -8.26 23.27 -11.72
CA ARG A 461 -7.32 24.37 -11.97
C ARG A 461 -6.21 23.97 -12.92
N ASN A 462 -5.69 22.74 -12.77
CA ASN A 462 -4.72 22.14 -13.67
C ASN A 462 -5.09 20.68 -13.89
N LEU A 463 -5.29 20.29 -15.15
CA LEU A 463 -5.40 18.91 -15.55
C LEU A 463 -3.98 18.40 -15.84
N PRO A 464 -3.36 17.59 -14.96
CA PRO A 464 -2.05 17.03 -15.25
C PRO A 464 -2.15 16.09 -16.45
N HIS A 465 -1.03 15.97 -17.16
CA HIS A 465 -0.87 14.91 -18.12
C HIS A 465 -0.92 13.56 -17.37
N LEU A 466 -2.00 12.81 -17.58
CA LEU A 466 -2.04 11.41 -17.19
C LEU A 466 -0.90 10.71 -17.95
N PRO A 467 0.10 10.12 -17.28
CA PRO A 467 1.12 9.34 -17.96
C PRO A 467 0.43 8.25 -18.79
N LEU A 468 1.01 7.91 -19.94
CA LEU A 468 0.52 6.80 -20.76
C LEU A 468 0.84 5.49 -20.04
N LEU A 469 -0.06 5.09 -19.14
CA LEU A 469 0.26 4.09 -18.13
C LEU A 469 0.29 2.66 -18.71
N ILE A 470 -0.44 2.40 -19.79
CA ILE A 470 -0.70 1.04 -20.25
C ILE A 470 -0.73 0.97 -21.78
N GLN A 471 -0.05 -0.02 -22.36
CA GLN A 471 -0.23 -0.35 -23.78
C GLN A 471 -1.66 -0.86 -23.99
N PRO A 472 -2.40 -0.45 -25.04
CA PRO A 472 -3.79 -0.87 -25.24
C PRO A 472 -4.00 -2.40 -25.14
N THR A 473 -3.00 -3.19 -25.51
CA THR A 473 -2.99 -4.67 -25.44
C THR A 473 -2.93 -5.27 -24.04
N LEU A 474 -2.65 -4.46 -23.02
CA LEU A 474 -2.62 -4.86 -21.61
C LEU A 474 -3.94 -4.54 -20.90
N LEU A 475 -4.90 -3.91 -21.58
CA LEU A 475 -6.25 -3.67 -21.04
C LEU A 475 -7.02 -4.98 -20.87
N LEU A 476 -8.09 -4.94 -20.08
CA LEU A 476 -9.09 -6.00 -20.08
C LEU A 476 -9.70 -6.15 -21.47
N THR A 477 -10.02 -7.38 -21.88
CA THR A 477 -10.51 -7.71 -23.24
C THR A 477 -11.64 -6.81 -23.72
N HIS A 478 -12.67 -6.56 -22.89
CA HIS A 478 -13.79 -5.69 -23.27
C HIS A 478 -13.39 -4.21 -23.44
N LEU A 479 -12.38 -3.73 -22.72
CA LEU A 479 -11.83 -2.38 -22.90
C LEU A 479 -10.98 -2.30 -24.16
N GLN A 480 -10.28 -3.39 -24.54
CA GLN A 480 -9.58 -3.47 -25.81
C GLN A 480 -10.55 -3.38 -26.98
N GLU A 481 -11.65 -4.13 -26.93
CA GLU A 481 -12.71 -4.09 -27.95
C GLU A 481 -13.29 -2.68 -28.05
N LEU A 482 -13.67 -2.09 -26.92
CA LEU A 482 -14.27 -0.75 -26.89
C LEU A 482 -13.30 0.31 -27.42
N TYR A 483 -12.03 0.26 -26.99
CA TYR A 483 -11.00 1.16 -27.49
C TYR A 483 -10.82 1.06 -29.01
N GLY A 484 -10.77 -0.17 -29.55
CA GLY A 484 -10.60 -0.42 -30.97
C GLY A 484 -11.75 0.17 -31.80
N TYR A 485 -12.98 0.05 -31.28
CA TYR A 485 -14.16 0.64 -31.90
C TYR A 485 -14.13 2.18 -31.88
N LEU A 486 -13.80 2.77 -30.72
CA LEU A 486 -13.78 4.23 -30.55
C LEU A 486 -12.65 4.89 -31.34
N CYS A 487 -11.46 4.27 -31.38
CA CYS A 487 -10.24 4.97 -31.78
C CYS A 487 -10.25 5.42 -33.25
N ASN A 488 -11.03 4.81 -34.15
CA ASN A 488 -11.03 5.19 -35.57
C ASN A 488 -12.30 5.90 -36.03
N LEU A 489 -13.22 6.21 -35.10
CA LEU A 489 -14.42 6.99 -35.37
C LEU A 489 -14.28 8.40 -34.79
N ARG A 490 -14.72 9.41 -35.55
CA ARG A 490 -14.72 10.81 -35.04
C ARG A 490 -15.87 11.05 -34.06
N ILE A 491 -17.01 10.44 -34.35
CA ILE A 491 -18.25 10.58 -33.58
C ILE A 491 -18.87 9.20 -33.49
N VAL A 492 -19.20 8.76 -32.27
CA VAL A 492 -19.84 7.48 -31.99
C VAL A 492 -21.16 7.73 -31.30
N ASP A 493 -22.20 7.03 -31.73
CA ASP A 493 -23.49 7.03 -31.05
C ASP A 493 -23.50 5.94 -29.96
N ILE A 494 -23.85 6.32 -28.73
CA ILE A 494 -23.77 5.42 -27.58
C ILE A 494 -24.85 4.33 -27.60
N GLN A 495 -25.98 4.57 -28.28
CA GLN A 495 -27.02 3.55 -28.45
C GLN A 495 -26.53 2.42 -29.38
N SER A 496 -25.74 2.77 -30.40
CA SER A 496 -25.08 1.78 -31.23
C SER A 496 -24.11 0.89 -30.43
N LEU A 497 -23.41 1.47 -29.43
CA LEU A 497 -22.56 0.69 -28.52
C LEU A 497 -23.38 -0.25 -27.62
N GLU A 498 -24.52 0.21 -27.10
CA GLU A 498 -25.43 -0.61 -26.28
C GLU A 498 -25.88 -1.87 -27.02
N ILE A 499 -26.24 -1.74 -28.30
CA ILE A 499 -26.63 -2.88 -29.15
C ILE A 499 -25.46 -3.85 -29.38
N ILE A 500 -24.24 -3.36 -29.61
CA ILE A 500 -23.09 -4.22 -29.92
C ILE A 500 -22.56 -4.92 -28.67
N TRP A 501 -22.46 -4.21 -27.54
CA TRP A 501 -21.90 -4.75 -26.29
C TRP A 501 -22.90 -5.43 -25.38
N ASP A 502 -24.20 -5.25 -25.61
CA ASP A 502 -25.27 -5.72 -24.72
C ASP A 502 -25.04 -5.24 -23.27
N LYS A 503 -24.74 -3.94 -23.15
CA LYS A 503 -24.43 -3.27 -21.89
C LYS A 503 -25.25 -2.00 -21.77
N SER A 504 -25.70 -1.70 -20.54
CA SER A 504 -26.38 -0.44 -20.27
C SER A 504 -25.50 0.76 -20.63
N ILE A 505 -26.15 1.84 -21.08
CA ILE A 505 -25.48 3.10 -21.42
C ILE A 505 -24.57 3.59 -20.29
N ASN A 506 -24.96 3.46 -19.01
CA ASN A 506 -24.14 3.90 -17.88
C ASN A 506 -22.84 3.09 -17.75
N LEU A 507 -22.92 1.76 -17.95
CA LEU A 507 -21.73 0.92 -17.92
C LEU A 507 -20.80 1.22 -19.11
N LEU A 508 -21.36 1.48 -20.29
CA LEU A 508 -20.57 1.89 -21.46
C LEU A 508 -19.91 3.26 -21.28
N LYS A 509 -20.61 4.23 -20.67
CA LYS A 509 -20.01 5.50 -20.28
C LYS A 509 -18.85 5.28 -19.32
N SER A 510 -19.06 4.46 -18.29
CA SER A 510 -18.04 4.12 -17.29
C SER A 510 -16.80 3.49 -17.94
N ASP A 511 -16.97 2.45 -18.76
CA ASP A 511 -15.87 1.78 -19.46
C ASP A 511 -15.14 2.74 -20.44
N THR A 512 -15.90 3.60 -21.14
CA THR A 512 -15.33 4.64 -22.02
C THR A 512 -14.50 5.66 -21.24
N LEU A 513 -15.00 6.08 -20.08
CA LEU A 513 -14.32 7.02 -19.20
C LEU A 513 -13.11 6.39 -18.52
N GLU A 514 -13.12 5.08 -18.28
CA GLU A 514 -11.94 4.35 -17.82
C GLU A 514 -10.81 4.42 -18.85
N LEU A 515 -11.10 4.31 -20.16
CA LEU A 515 -10.11 4.50 -21.24
C LEU A 515 -9.52 5.92 -21.23
N VAL A 516 -10.33 6.93 -20.95
CA VAL A 516 -9.85 8.32 -20.77
C VAL A 516 -8.96 8.42 -19.53
N GLY A 517 -9.33 7.76 -18.44
CA GLY A 517 -8.55 7.70 -17.20
C GLY A 517 -7.20 6.98 -17.35
N TYR A 518 -7.08 6.05 -18.30
CA TYR A 518 -5.78 5.47 -18.70
C TYR A 518 -4.94 6.40 -19.57
N GLY A 519 -5.49 7.52 -20.05
CA GLY A 519 -4.83 8.42 -20.98
C GLY A 519 -4.78 7.92 -22.43
N LEU A 520 -5.57 6.90 -22.78
CA LEU A 520 -5.55 6.30 -24.11
C LEU A 520 -6.34 7.10 -25.15
N ILE A 521 -7.37 7.80 -24.70
CA ILE A 521 -8.28 8.56 -25.55
C ILE A 521 -8.73 9.83 -24.85
N ASP A 522 -8.88 10.90 -25.63
CA ASP A 522 -9.54 12.13 -25.20
C ASP A 522 -10.86 12.23 -25.96
N LEU A 523 -11.94 12.49 -25.24
CA LEU A 523 -13.27 12.56 -25.82
C LEU A 523 -14.16 13.56 -25.09
N ILE A 524 -15.27 13.90 -25.74
CA ILE A 524 -16.31 14.79 -25.21
C ILE A 524 -17.65 14.07 -25.38
N PHE A 525 -18.44 14.02 -24.30
CA PHE A 525 -19.82 13.57 -24.37
C PHE A 525 -20.74 14.72 -24.81
N ASP A 526 -21.54 14.49 -25.83
CA ASP A 526 -22.61 15.39 -26.30
C ASP A 526 -23.91 14.58 -26.42
N LYS A 527 -24.71 14.60 -25.35
CA LYS A 527 -25.95 13.82 -25.22
C LYS A 527 -25.69 12.32 -25.42
N ASN A 528 -26.13 11.76 -26.56
CA ASN A 528 -25.96 10.36 -26.92
C ASN A 528 -24.74 10.14 -27.83
N LYS A 529 -23.97 11.19 -28.12
CA LYS A 529 -22.79 11.11 -28.99
C LYS A 529 -21.51 11.24 -28.17
N ILE A 530 -20.50 10.50 -28.58
CA ILE A 530 -19.14 10.54 -28.06
C ILE A 530 -18.27 11.09 -29.18
N LYS A 531 -17.72 12.29 -28.99
CA LYS A 531 -16.80 12.92 -29.95
C LYS A 531 -15.37 12.64 -29.54
N ILE A 532 -14.61 11.94 -30.38
CA ILE A 532 -13.20 11.66 -30.12
C ILE A 532 -12.36 12.88 -30.51
N VAL A 533 -11.55 13.36 -29.57
CA VAL A 533 -10.68 14.54 -29.72
C VAL A 533 -9.26 14.10 -30.12
N SER A 534 -8.70 13.16 -29.38
CA SER A 534 -7.36 12.58 -29.60
C SER A 534 -7.33 11.14 -29.11
N LYS A 535 -6.32 10.39 -29.56
CA LYS A 535 -6.10 8.98 -29.21
C LYS A 535 -4.61 8.66 -29.18
N GLN A 536 -4.25 7.65 -28.42
CA GLN A 536 -2.92 7.06 -28.50
C GLN A 536 -2.80 6.21 -29.77
N LYS A 537 -1.62 6.23 -30.40
CA LYS A 537 -1.32 5.29 -31.48
C LYS A 537 -1.22 3.88 -30.92
N THR A 538 -1.86 2.92 -31.57
CA THR A 538 -1.66 1.50 -31.23
C THR A 538 -0.28 1.07 -31.69
N SER A 539 0.45 0.39 -30.82
CA SER A 539 1.69 -0.29 -31.18
C SER A 539 1.32 -1.60 -31.90
N SER A 540 2.12 -1.99 -32.89
CA SER A 540 1.94 -3.27 -33.59
C SER A 540 2.28 -4.44 -32.65
N VAL A 541 1.40 -5.44 -32.58
CA VAL A 541 1.58 -6.65 -31.78
C VAL A 541 2.45 -7.71 -32.47
N ILE A 542 3.14 -8.51 -31.66
CA ILE A 542 3.91 -9.68 -32.06
C ILE A 542 2.94 -10.86 -32.31
N ILE A 543 3.10 -11.61 -33.40
CA ILE A 543 2.18 -12.72 -33.81
C ILE A 543 1.84 -13.67 -32.67
N SER A 544 2.80 -13.95 -31.81
CA SER A 544 2.68 -14.96 -30.78
C SER A 544 1.79 -14.54 -29.59
N GLN A 545 1.26 -13.32 -29.61
CA GLN A 545 0.16 -12.86 -28.74
C GLN A 545 -1.21 -12.97 -29.43
N ILE A 546 -1.24 -13.29 -30.72
CA ILE A 546 -2.46 -13.50 -31.49
C ILE A 546 -3.04 -14.86 -31.10
N SER A 547 -4.31 -14.87 -30.72
CA SER A 547 -5.01 -16.13 -30.44
C SER A 547 -5.28 -16.90 -31.73
N ILE A 548 -5.40 -18.24 -31.65
CA ILE A 548 -5.72 -19.10 -32.81
C ILE A 548 -6.98 -18.60 -33.56
N ASN A 549 -7.95 -18.06 -32.82
CA ASN A 549 -9.18 -17.50 -33.39
C ASN A 549 -8.90 -16.25 -34.23
N GLN A 550 -7.97 -15.40 -33.79
CA GLN A 550 -7.59 -14.18 -34.51
C GLN A 550 -6.79 -14.51 -35.78
N ASP A 551 -5.94 -15.54 -35.79
CA ASP A 551 -5.23 -15.96 -37.01
C ASP A 551 -6.19 -16.38 -38.13
N THR A 552 -7.25 -17.12 -37.78
CA THR A 552 -8.28 -17.54 -38.74
C THR A 552 -9.04 -16.32 -39.30
N LEU A 553 -9.39 -15.37 -38.43
CA LEU A 553 -10.03 -14.11 -38.83
C LEU A 553 -9.12 -13.26 -39.74
N ILE A 554 -7.82 -13.12 -39.39
CA ILE A 554 -6.86 -12.38 -40.20
C ILE A 554 -6.72 -13.02 -41.58
N HIS A 555 -6.61 -14.36 -41.64
CA HIS A 555 -6.52 -15.08 -42.90
C HIS A 555 -7.75 -14.82 -43.78
N GLU A 556 -8.95 -14.82 -43.21
CA GLU A 556 -10.16 -14.51 -43.96
C GLU A 556 -10.18 -13.06 -44.46
N LEU A 557 -9.84 -12.09 -43.62
CA LEU A 557 -9.76 -10.67 -44.00
C LEU A 557 -8.76 -10.41 -45.15
N GLU A 558 -7.67 -11.17 -45.23
CA GLU A 558 -6.66 -11.05 -46.29
C GLU A 558 -7.09 -11.71 -47.60
N LYS A 559 -8.08 -12.63 -47.61
CA LYS A 559 -8.65 -13.18 -48.86
C LYS A 559 -9.44 -12.12 -49.62
N HIS A 560 -10.07 -11.18 -48.93
CA HIS A 560 -10.81 -10.09 -49.55
C HIS A 560 -9.85 -9.10 -50.22
N LYS A 561 -10.01 -8.86 -51.52
CA LYS A 561 -9.20 -7.88 -52.27
C LYS A 561 -9.59 -6.44 -51.94
N GLU A 562 -10.86 -6.22 -51.58
CA GLU A 562 -11.40 -4.90 -51.29
C GLU A 562 -11.05 -4.46 -49.87
N ASN A 563 -10.86 -3.16 -49.68
CA ASN A 563 -10.59 -2.59 -48.35
C ASN A 563 -11.85 -2.51 -47.49
N LYS A 564 -13.04 -2.52 -48.08
CA LYS A 564 -14.31 -2.42 -47.37
C LYS A 564 -15.01 -3.77 -47.42
N ILE A 565 -15.05 -4.47 -46.29
CA ILE A 565 -15.51 -5.86 -46.23
C ILE A 565 -16.83 -5.92 -45.43
N PRO A 566 -17.91 -6.50 -45.99
CA PRO A 566 -19.15 -6.68 -45.23
C PRO A 566 -18.94 -7.61 -44.04
N ILE A 567 -19.29 -7.16 -42.83
CA ILE A 567 -19.10 -7.95 -41.60
C ILE A 567 -19.97 -9.20 -41.60
N LEU A 568 -21.16 -9.12 -42.24
CA LEU A 568 -22.07 -10.26 -42.34
C LEU A 568 -21.46 -11.42 -43.15
N ASP A 569 -20.69 -11.12 -44.19
CA ASP A 569 -20.04 -12.15 -45.02
C ASP A 569 -18.99 -12.92 -44.21
N ILE A 570 -18.15 -12.18 -43.46
CA ILE A 570 -17.15 -12.77 -42.56
C ILE A 570 -17.83 -13.55 -41.43
N ALA A 571 -18.92 -13.03 -40.86
CA ALA A 571 -19.65 -13.68 -39.77
C ALA A 571 -20.24 -15.03 -40.21
N ASN A 572 -20.89 -15.06 -41.38
CA ASN A 572 -21.44 -16.28 -41.96
C ASN A 572 -20.34 -17.30 -42.28
N TYR A 573 -19.19 -16.86 -42.79
CA TYR A 573 -18.07 -17.75 -43.08
C TYR A 573 -17.47 -18.39 -41.82
N LEU A 574 -17.35 -17.62 -40.74
CA LEU A 574 -16.78 -18.08 -39.48
C LEU A 574 -17.79 -18.74 -38.54
N ASP A 575 -19.07 -18.80 -38.92
CA ASP A 575 -20.19 -19.23 -38.07
C ASP A 575 -20.20 -18.50 -36.70
N LYS A 576 -20.10 -17.17 -36.76
CA LYS A 576 -20.05 -16.30 -35.57
C LYS A 576 -21.22 -15.33 -35.51
N ASP A 577 -21.62 -14.99 -34.28
CA ASP A 577 -22.51 -13.85 -34.07
C ASP A 577 -21.87 -12.56 -34.60
N ARG A 578 -22.70 -11.71 -35.21
CA ARG A 578 -22.26 -10.47 -35.85
C ARG A 578 -21.61 -9.52 -34.84
N ASN A 579 -22.19 -9.39 -33.65
CA ASN A 579 -21.70 -8.45 -32.64
C ASN A 579 -20.43 -8.99 -31.97
N GLU A 580 -20.33 -10.30 -31.77
CA GLU A 580 -19.08 -10.95 -31.35
C GLU A 580 -17.95 -10.73 -32.36
N LEU A 581 -18.23 -10.88 -33.66
CA LEU A 581 -17.24 -10.60 -34.70
C LEU A 581 -16.80 -9.13 -34.70
N ILE A 582 -17.72 -8.18 -34.51
CA ILE A 582 -17.36 -6.75 -34.38
C ILE A 582 -16.36 -6.55 -33.24
N LYS A 583 -16.58 -7.18 -32.08
CA LYS A 583 -15.67 -7.10 -30.92
C LYS A 583 -14.29 -7.66 -31.26
N GLU A 584 -14.21 -8.82 -31.89
CA GLU A 584 -12.93 -9.41 -32.33
C GLU A 584 -12.20 -8.53 -33.35
N LEU A 585 -12.91 -7.97 -34.32
CA LEU A 585 -12.33 -7.01 -35.29
C LEU A 585 -11.75 -5.80 -34.57
N CYS A 586 -12.42 -5.28 -33.55
CA CYS A 586 -11.92 -4.16 -32.76
C CYS A 586 -10.68 -4.53 -31.94
N GLN A 587 -10.56 -5.78 -31.46
CA GLN A 587 -9.32 -6.25 -30.83
C GLN A 587 -8.15 -6.26 -31.82
N LEU A 588 -8.37 -6.63 -33.09
CA LEU A 588 -7.33 -6.57 -34.13
C LEU A 588 -6.85 -5.14 -34.39
N VAL A 589 -7.75 -4.16 -34.27
CA VAL A 589 -7.42 -2.73 -34.33
C VAL A 589 -6.60 -2.30 -33.11
N THR A 590 -7.04 -2.65 -31.91
CA THR A 590 -6.37 -2.31 -30.64
C THR A 590 -4.97 -2.90 -30.52
N SER A 591 -4.78 -4.12 -31.02
CA SER A 591 -3.49 -4.80 -31.12
C SER A 591 -2.60 -4.26 -32.25
N GLY A 592 -3.06 -3.28 -33.02
CA GLY A 592 -2.27 -2.69 -34.10
C GLY A 592 -1.97 -3.67 -35.25
N ILE A 593 -2.71 -4.78 -35.36
CA ILE A 593 -2.64 -5.70 -36.50
C ILE A 593 -3.24 -5.02 -37.72
N TYR A 594 -4.38 -4.34 -37.56
CA TYR A 594 -4.93 -3.45 -38.58
C TYR A 594 -4.96 -2.02 -38.04
N PRO A 595 -3.81 -1.34 -37.99
CA PRO A 595 -3.78 0.05 -37.54
C PRO A 595 -4.62 0.88 -38.51
N ASP A 596 -5.37 1.83 -37.94
CA ASP A 596 -6.28 2.71 -38.66
C ASP A 596 -7.51 2.03 -39.29
N ALA A 597 -7.70 0.71 -39.18
CA ALA A 597 -8.93 0.05 -39.64
C ALA A 597 -10.11 0.33 -38.71
N TYR A 598 -11.34 0.31 -39.24
CA TYR A 598 -12.51 0.68 -38.45
C TYR A 598 -13.77 -0.04 -38.87
N VAL A 599 -14.76 -0.04 -37.97
CA VAL A 599 -16.08 -0.57 -38.22
C VAL A 599 -17.05 0.59 -38.48
N GLU A 600 -17.66 0.61 -39.66
CA GLU A 600 -18.65 1.62 -40.05
C GLU A 600 -19.80 0.96 -40.81
N ASN A 601 -21.04 1.20 -40.40
CA ASN A 601 -22.25 0.74 -41.10
C ASN A 601 -22.25 -0.76 -41.45
N LEU A 602 -21.79 -1.62 -40.53
CA LEU A 602 -21.64 -3.08 -40.72
C LEU A 602 -20.57 -3.49 -41.74
N TYR A 603 -19.63 -2.60 -42.06
CA TYR A 603 -18.43 -2.92 -42.82
C TYR A 603 -17.19 -2.80 -41.93
N PHE A 604 -16.24 -3.68 -42.16
CA PHE A 604 -14.87 -3.51 -41.69
C PHE A 604 -14.04 -2.87 -42.80
N VAL A 605 -13.50 -1.69 -42.55
CA VAL A 605 -12.68 -0.95 -43.51
C VAL A 605 -11.21 -1.11 -43.13
N LYS A 606 -10.46 -1.92 -43.87
CA LYS A 606 -9.01 -2.09 -43.70
C LYS A 606 -8.23 -0.98 -44.39
N ASN A 607 -7.28 -0.39 -43.68
CA ASN A 607 -6.37 0.63 -44.19
C ASN A 607 -4.98 0.04 -44.44
N GLY A 608 -4.92 -0.96 -45.32
CA GLY A 608 -3.72 -1.71 -45.66
C GLY A 608 -3.79 -3.18 -45.25
N LYS A 609 -2.66 -3.86 -45.37
CA LYS A 609 -2.50 -5.28 -44.98
C LYS A 609 -2.29 -5.40 -43.47
N ALA A 610 -2.59 -6.58 -42.94
CA ALA A 610 -2.28 -6.94 -41.56
C ALA A 610 -0.79 -6.71 -41.25
N ARG A 611 -0.50 -5.88 -40.25
CA ARG A 611 0.83 -5.65 -39.68
C ARG A 611 1.12 -6.69 -38.61
N VAL A 612 1.36 -7.90 -39.08
CA VAL A 612 1.74 -9.00 -38.22
C VAL A 612 3.27 -8.99 -38.14
N LYS A 613 3.85 -8.42 -37.07
CA LYS A 613 5.31 -8.38 -36.86
C LYS A 613 5.81 -9.82 -36.82
N SER A 614 6.81 -10.18 -37.63
CA SER A 614 7.33 -11.56 -37.68
C SER A 614 7.61 -12.09 -36.27
N GLN A 615 7.26 -13.36 -36.02
CA GLN A 615 7.65 -14.06 -34.79
C GLN A 615 9.16 -14.12 -34.61
N ILE A 616 9.92 -13.78 -35.65
CA ILE A 616 11.37 -13.78 -35.62
C ILE A 616 11.83 -12.33 -35.48
N SER A 617 12.51 -12.05 -34.38
CA SER A 617 13.29 -10.84 -34.15
C SER A 617 14.78 -11.15 -34.29
N ILE A 618 15.58 -10.10 -34.43
CA ILE A 618 17.03 -10.19 -34.43
C ILE A 618 17.52 -9.77 -33.04
N CYS A 619 18.36 -10.59 -32.41
CA CYS A 619 18.98 -10.26 -31.13
C CYS A 619 19.89 -9.04 -31.28
N GLU A 620 19.64 -8.01 -30.48
CA GLU A 620 20.32 -6.71 -30.54
C GLU A 620 21.81 -6.82 -30.12
N ASN A 621 22.19 -7.90 -29.43
CA ASN A 621 23.56 -8.12 -28.98
C ASN A 621 24.41 -8.98 -29.93
N CYS A 622 23.81 -9.89 -30.70
CA CYS A 622 24.57 -10.86 -31.53
C CYS A 622 24.03 -11.08 -32.95
N GLY A 623 22.94 -10.44 -33.35
CA GLY A 623 22.35 -10.57 -34.68
C GLY A 623 21.62 -11.90 -34.95
N ALA A 624 21.49 -12.78 -33.96
CA ALA A 624 20.81 -14.06 -34.14
C ALA A 624 19.30 -13.87 -34.29
N LYS A 625 18.71 -14.55 -35.28
CA LYS A 625 17.25 -14.66 -35.43
C LYS A 625 16.69 -15.53 -34.31
N MET A 626 15.69 -15.03 -33.58
CA MET A 626 15.08 -15.72 -32.46
C MET A 626 13.59 -15.39 -32.36
N PRO A 627 12.79 -16.20 -31.67
CA PRO A 627 11.41 -15.85 -31.36
C PRO A 627 11.34 -14.50 -30.65
N SER A 628 10.49 -13.59 -31.13
CA SER A 628 10.19 -12.29 -30.51
C SER A 628 9.71 -12.44 -29.06
N GLN A 629 9.20 -13.64 -28.76
CA GLN A 629 8.99 -14.30 -27.47
C GLN A 629 10.04 -14.12 -26.38
N ASP A 630 11.25 -14.46 -26.80
CA ASP A 630 12.26 -14.97 -25.91
C ASP A 630 12.96 -13.77 -25.28
N LYS A 631 12.89 -13.69 -23.95
CA LYS A 631 13.59 -12.63 -23.19
C LYS A 631 15.11 -12.77 -23.26
N ILE A 632 15.59 -14.00 -23.47
CA ILE A 632 17.01 -14.34 -23.47
C ILE A 632 17.35 -14.91 -24.83
N CYS A 633 18.38 -14.37 -25.48
CA CYS A 633 18.85 -14.88 -26.75
C CYS A 633 19.47 -16.27 -26.58
N SER A 634 18.93 -17.28 -27.27
CA SER A 634 19.48 -18.65 -27.25
C SER A 634 20.91 -18.75 -27.77
N ASN A 635 21.37 -17.78 -28.58
CA ASN A 635 22.72 -17.77 -29.15
C ASN A 635 23.77 -17.11 -28.26
N CYS A 636 23.48 -15.96 -27.64
CA CYS A 636 24.45 -15.23 -26.81
C CYS A 636 24.12 -15.19 -25.32
N ASN A 637 22.98 -15.75 -24.91
CA ASN A 637 22.47 -15.78 -23.55
C ASN A 637 22.27 -14.40 -22.88
N ASN A 638 22.28 -13.31 -23.67
CA ASN A 638 21.99 -11.97 -23.18
C ASN A 638 20.48 -11.69 -23.18
N GLU A 639 20.04 -10.88 -22.22
CA GLU A 639 18.67 -10.39 -22.14
C GLU A 639 18.41 -9.36 -23.25
N ARG A 640 17.21 -9.43 -23.85
CA ARG A 640 16.75 -8.47 -24.85
C ARG A 640 16.47 -7.11 -24.24
N TRP A 641 16.54 -6.08 -25.06
CA TRP A 641 16.28 -4.73 -24.58
C TRP A 641 14.78 -4.49 -24.49
N PHE A 642 14.30 -4.24 -23.27
CA PHE A 642 12.94 -3.79 -23.01
C PHE A 642 12.94 -2.33 -22.62
N CYS A 643 11.96 -1.58 -23.10
CA CYS A 643 11.81 -0.19 -22.76
C CYS A 643 11.41 -0.06 -21.28
N ILE A 644 12.21 0.66 -20.50
CA ILE A 644 11.94 0.87 -19.06
C ILE A 644 10.60 1.52 -18.75
N VAL A 645 10.07 2.34 -19.66
CA VAL A 645 8.79 3.03 -19.49
C VAL A 645 7.62 2.11 -19.87
N CYS A 646 7.50 1.74 -21.16
CA CYS A 646 6.33 0.97 -21.64
C CYS A 646 6.42 -0.55 -21.45
N ARG A 647 7.57 -1.08 -20.99
CA ARG A 647 7.88 -2.52 -20.89
C ARG A 647 7.79 -3.31 -22.21
N GLY A 648 7.63 -2.61 -23.33
CA GLY A 648 7.67 -3.19 -24.67
C GLY A 648 9.09 -3.54 -25.09
N LEU A 649 9.22 -4.56 -25.91
CA LEU A 649 10.48 -4.92 -26.56
C LEU A 649 10.95 -3.77 -27.48
N ILE A 650 12.25 -3.49 -27.49
CA ILE A 650 12.90 -2.51 -28.37
C ILE A 650 13.50 -3.25 -29.56
N GLU A 651 13.19 -2.83 -30.78
CA GLU A 651 13.73 -3.39 -32.02
C GLU A 651 14.97 -2.62 -32.52
N GLU A 652 15.80 -3.27 -33.34
CA GLU A 652 17.10 -2.74 -33.83
C GLU A 652 16.97 -1.39 -34.57
N ASN A 653 15.81 -1.10 -35.17
CA ASN A 653 15.58 0.13 -35.94
C ASN A 653 14.82 1.21 -35.15
N GLU A 654 14.49 0.97 -33.89
CA GLU A 654 13.77 1.93 -33.07
C GLU A 654 14.75 2.90 -32.41
N LYS A 655 14.39 4.19 -32.36
CA LYS A 655 15.22 5.20 -31.70
C LYS A 655 15.22 4.95 -30.19
N ILE A 656 16.41 4.80 -29.61
CA ILE A 656 16.58 4.52 -28.18
C ILE A 656 17.35 5.60 -27.46
N ASN A 657 16.97 5.84 -26.22
CA ASN A 657 17.78 6.58 -25.26
C ASN A 657 18.15 5.65 -24.10
N SER A 658 19.34 5.85 -23.54
CA SER A 658 19.80 5.13 -22.34
C SER A 658 19.94 6.10 -21.17
N CYS A 659 19.58 5.64 -19.96
CA CYS A 659 19.86 6.40 -18.76
C CYS A 659 21.38 6.42 -18.51
N PRO A 660 22.04 7.59 -18.40
CA PRO A 660 23.49 7.66 -18.19
C PRO A 660 23.92 7.08 -16.84
N ASN A 661 23.02 6.99 -15.86
CA ASN A 661 23.34 6.49 -14.53
C ASN A 661 23.20 4.96 -14.40
N CYS A 662 22.14 4.35 -14.95
CA CYS A 662 21.90 2.90 -14.81
C CYS A 662 21.97 2.11 -16.13
N SER A 663 22.25 2.79 -17.25
CA SER A 663 22.34 2.21 -18.60
C SER A 663 21.08 1.49 -19.11
N GLN A 664 19.97 1.61 -18.38
CA GLN A 664 18.70 1.03 -18.79
C GLN A 664 18.15 1.76 -20.01
N LYS A 665 17.61 0.99 -20.97
CA LYS A 665 17.20 1.48 -22.29
C LYS A 665 15.69 1.73 -22.36
N GLY A 666 15.29 2.66 -23.20
CA GLY A 666 13.88 2.91 -23.52
C GLY A 666 13.71 3.51 -24.89
N HIS A 667 12.52 3.33 -25.46
CA HIS A 667 12.12 4.08 -26.65
C HIS A 667 12.30 5.57 -26.38
N LYS A 668 12.98 6.27 -27.29
CA LYS A 668 13.33 7.69 -27.16
C LYS A 668 12.12 8.53 -26.78
N GLU A 669 11.00 8.35 -27.50
CA GLU A 669 9.74 9.07 -27.23
C GLU A 669 9.21 8.80 -25.81
N HIS A 670 9.20 7.54 -25.36
CA HIS A 670 8.68 7.21 -24.03
C HIS A 670 9.55 7.75 -22.90
N ILE A 671 10.89 7.70 -23.02
CA ILE A 671 11.78 8.30 -22.01
C ILE A 671 11.62 9.82 -21.98
N LEU A 672 11.54 10.48 -23.14
CA LEU A 672 11.38 11.93 -23.20
C LEU A 672 10.05 12.37 -22.58
N ASN A 673 8.94 11.69 -22.92
CA ASN A 673 7.64 11.97 -22.32
C ASN A 673 7.64 11.72 -20.80
N TRP A 674 8.33 10.66 -20.35
CA TRP A 674 8.50 10.42 -18.92
C TRP A 674 9.25 11.55 -18.23
N LEU A 675 10.37 12.03 -18.80
CA LEU A 675 11.17 13.11 -18.21
C LEU A 675 10.47 14.47 -18.20
N GLN A 676 9.47 14.68 -19.06
CA GLN A 676 8.59 15.84 -18.99
C GLN A 676 7.63 15.79 -17.79
N ILE A 677 7.28 14.59 -17.33
CA ILE A 677 6.37 14.36 -16.20
C ILE A 677 7.16 14.30 -14.89
N ASP A 678 8.18 13.45 -14.83
CA ASP A 678 9.10 13.34 -13.71
C ASP A 678 10.52 13.37 -14.24
N ALA A 679 11.27 14.42 -13.88
CA ALA A 679 12.66 14.63 -14.28
C ALA A 679 13.64 13.63 -13.61
N LYS A 680 13.23 12.38 -13.41
CA LYS A 680 13.98 11.27 -12.82
C LYS A 680 13.86 10.02 -13.68
N CYS A 681 14.90 9.18 -13.67
CA CYS A 681 14.87 7.89 -14.35
C CYS A 681 13.83 6.94 -13.72
N PRO A 682 12.94 6.28 -14.50
CA PRO A 682 11.96 5.34 -13.95
C PRO A 682 12.60 4.08 -13.34
N ALA A 683 13.85 3.77 -13.70
CA ALA A 683 14.56 2.60 -13.18
C ALA A 683 15.38 2.91 -11.91
N CYS A 684 16.22 3.96 -11.93
CA CYS A 684 17.13 4.26 -10.82
C CYS A 684 16.73 5.48 -9.97
N ARG A 685 15.65 6.19 -10.34
CA ARG A 685 15.10 7.38 -9.64
C ARG A 685 16.06 8.58 -9.51
N VAL A 686 17.23 8.54 -10.16
CA VAL A 686 18.17 9.66 -10.22
C VAL A 686 17.64 10.74 -11.16
N LYS A 687 17.78 12.01 -10.75
CA LYS A 687 17.34 13.17 -11.53
C LYS A 687 18.09 13.21 -12.87
N LEU A 688 17.35 13.32 -13.97
CA LEU A 688 17.86 13.40 -15.33
C LEU A 688 17.34 14.67 -16.02
N SER A 689 18.22 15.37 -16.72
CA SER A 689 17.83 16.36 -17.71
C SER A 689 17.76 15.73 -19.10
N ILE A 690 16.89 16.25 -19.96
CA ILE A 690 16.71 15.74 -21.34
C ILE A 690 18.04 15.71 -22.11
N ASN A 691 18.93 16.69 -21.87
CA ASN A 691 20.24 16.81 -22.51
C ASN A 691 21.26 15.77 -22.05
N GLN A 692 21.00 15.05 -20.96
CA GLN A 692 21.90 14.00 -20.43
C GLN A 692 21.61 12.62 -21.02
N LEU A 693 20.57 12.46 -21.83
CA LEU A 693 20.27 11.17 -22.44
C LEU A 693 21.25 10.88 -23.57
N GLU A 694 21.87 9.69 -23.52
CA GLU A 694 22.71 9.20 -24.61
C GLU A 694 21.81 8.65 -25.72
N GLU A 695 21.86 9.26 -26.91
CA GLU A 695 21.28 8.70 -28.12
C GLU A 695 22.21 7.61 -28.66
N LYS A 696 21.66 6.42 -28.91
CA LYS A 696 22.38 5.30 -29.53
C LYS A 696 21.76 4.91 -30.84
#